data_AF-A0A845DAY1-F1
#
_entry.id   AF-A0A845DAY1-F1
#
_cell.length_a   1.000
_cell.length_b   1.000
_cell.length_c   1.000
_cell.angle_alpha   90.00
_cell.angle_beta   90.00
_cell.angle_gamma   90.00
#
_symmetry.space_group_name_H-M   'P 1'
#
loop_
_entity.id
_entity.type
_entity.pdbx_description
1 polymer ?
#
loop_
_entity_poly.entity_id
_entity_poly.type
_entity_poly.pdbx_seq_one_letter_code
_entity_poly.pdbx_strand_id
1 'polypeptide(L)'
;MQSASPPWNTTTKAIVAVSALALFCLLVWVFRGLLQQVVLAAILAYLLHPLITFIDRRTPVNRVTVVLAFYLALALIVVALFSMVGVTTFQQVLDLSRRLPDWFEEALDQLQVLREQLPESITVGGFAVPVASLLPQLPGWDQLFSQVFGLLQPILGRGGSLAASVVTGTVAVLGQIVLIFIISIYIAVDIPRIGSMIANIAHKPGFRRDAERLTSNVSQVWAAYMRGQALLAIIIFVMVSAVLGILGVDNALGLGLLSGAMEFLPVIGPLAGAGAAILVALFQSSPGFGLDPLQFALVVAVAMIVIQQIENTLLVPRIVGKALNLHPLLVMVSVVMGASLAGLLGAILAAPVVASIRILGEYAWHKMLDLPPFPDDEESQEKDMQRNDPSEEEPAPPLDGNVYPLSFQPVFKDYIWGGRNLETILGRELPPGTIAESWEIAAHANGQSKVATGPLQGSTLAEVQQQWGRHLLGSSVDSDTFPLLIKVLDSNSWLSVQVHPDDPYAMEHAGDLGKTELWIILHAEPDAEIIYGLKAGVNRERFARSAATGAIDSMLHRIPIRTGDAVYLPAGTVHALGPGAIIAEIQQNSDTTYRLYDWGRTEADGQSRPLHVRQALDVIDWRMVEPAVAAPPILAAPAGWVREALADLRAIGGPAAGNLYTDGDSETACPYFQVDRLTGQAGAVWQGSCDGSSFNIWGCISGSASLHCDGETFELREVSWLLLPAALGAYEVHAETQCVLLKII
;
A
#
# COMPACT_ATOMS: atom_id res chain seq x y z
N MET A 1 15.70 8.65 43.55
CA MET A 1 16.36 9.55 42.59
C MET A 1 17.54 8.80 41.98
N GLN A 2 17.39 8.22 40.79
CA GLN A 2 18.50 7.59 40.08
C GLN A 2 19.36 8.69 39.44
N SER A 3 20.67 8.61 39.67
CA SER A 3 21.67 9.56 39.17
C SER A 3 21.76 9.50 37.64
N ALA A 4 21.27 10.52 36.95
CA ALA A 4 21.54 10.69 35.53
C ALA A 4 23.00 11.12 35.34
N SER A 5 23.70 10.50 34.40
CA SER A 5 25.07 10.90 34.03
C SER A 5 25.10 12.35 33.50
N PRO A 6 26.15 13.12 33.81
CA PRO A 6 26.23 14.51 33.36
C PRO A 6 26.30 14.60 31.82
N PRO A 7 25.59 15.56 31.20
CA PRO A 7 25.59 15.72 29.75
C PRO A 7 26.97 16.23 29.26
N TRP A 8 27.40 15.75 28.09
CA TRP A 8 28.60 16.26 27.43
C TRP A 8 28.41 17.70 26.95
N ASN A 9 29.48 18.49 27.00
CA ASN A 9 29.49 19.82 26.39
C ASN A 9 29.55 19.72 24.84
N THR A 10 29.22 20.81 24.14
CA THR A 10 29.14 20.85 22.67
C THR A 10 30.47 20.47 22.01
N THR A 11 31.60 20.91 22.58
CA THR A 11 32.94 20.59 22.08
C THR A 11 33.23 19.09 22.17
N THR A 12 32.91 18.45 23.29
CA THR A 12 33.05 17.00 23.48
C THR A 12 32.12 16.26 22.52
N LYS A 13 30.87 16.70 22.34
CA LYS A 13 29.95 16.10 21.35
C LYS A 13 30.52 16.20 19.94
N ALA A 14 31.06 17.35 19.54
CA ALA A 14 31.66 17.56 18.23
C ALA A 14 32.92 16.71 18.02
N ILE A 15 33.83 16.68 19.01
CA ILE A 15 35.04 15.84 18.95
C ILE A 15 34.66 14.36 18.80
N VAL A 16 33.70 13.88 19.60
CA VAL A 16 33.25 12.49 19.54
C VAL A 16 32.58 12.22 18.19
N ALA A 17 31.71 13.11 17.69
CA ALA A 17 31.05 12.94 16.39
C ALA A 17 32.04 12.90 15.23
N VAL A 18 33.00 13.84 15.18
CA VAL A 18 34.04 13.89 14.15
C VAL A 18 34.96 12.69 14.23
N SER A 19 35.38 12.29 15.43
CA SER A 19 36.24 11.11 15.63
C SER A 19 35.52 9.82 15.24
N ALA A 20 34.23 9.69 15.58
CA ALA A 20 33.40 8.56 15.17
C ALA A 20 33.20 8.52 13.65
N LEU A 21 32.97 9.68 13.01
CA LEU A 21 32.86 9.78 11.56
C LEU A 21 34.17 9.43 10.86
N ALA A 22 35.31 9.93 11.35
CA ALA A 22 36.63 9.61 10.82
C ALA A 22 36.94 8.10 10.97
N LEU A 23 36.62 7.51 12.12
CA LEU A 23 36.75 6.07 12.34
C LEU A 23 35.85 5.27 11.39
N PHE A 24 34.60 5.70 11.20
CA PHE A 24 33.67 5.08 10.25
C PHE A 24 34.23 5.11 8.82
N CYS A 25 34.70 6.27 8.36
CA CYS A 25 35.31 6.42 7.03
C CYS A 25 36.57 5.54 6.88
N LEU A 26 37.42 5.48 7.92
CA LEU A 26 38.60 4.61 7.93
C LEU A 26 38.21 3.14 7.82
N LEU A 27 37.22 2.69 8.60
CA LEU A 27 36.72 1.31 8.56
C LEU A 27 36.16 0.99 7.18
N VAL A 28 35.36 1.88 6.57
CA VAL A 28 34.85 1.70 5.20
C VAL A 28 35.98 1.59 4.20
N TRP A 29 37.02 2.42 4.31
CA TRP A 29 38.18 2.37 3.41
C TRP A 29 38.98 1.07 3.55
N VAL A 30 39.24 0.62 4.79
CA VAL A 30 39.96 -0.63 5.08
C VAL A 30 39.16 -1.84 4.60
N PHE A 31 37.86 -1.88 4.86
CA PHE A 31 37.00 -3.04 4.56
C PHE A 31 36.23 -2.93 3.24
N ARG A 32 36.58 -1.99 2.35
CA ARG A 32 35.90 -1.78 1.06
C ARG A 32 35.80 -3.05 0.20
N GLY A 33 36.79 -3.95 0.30
CA GLY A 33 36.78 -5.24 -0.42
C GLY A 33 35.70 -6.21 0.07
N LEU A 34 35.29 -6.13 1.33
CA LEU A 34 34.19 -6.92 1.90
C LEU A 34 32.83 -6.23 1.74
N LEU A 35 32.83 -4.90 1.60
CA LEU A 35 31.60 -4.10 1.50
C LEU A 35 30.70 -4.59 0.36
N GLN A 36 31.28 -4.93 -0.80
CA GLN A 36 30.50 -5.45 -1.93
C GLN A 36 29.75 -6.74 -1.56
N GLN A 37 30.41 -7.67 -0.85
CA GLN A 37 29.81 -8.94 -0.44
C GLN A 37 28.73 -8.73 0.62
N VAL A 38 28.97 -7.82 1.58
CA VAL A 38 27.98 -7.48 2.61
C VAL A 38 26.76 -6.82 2.02
N VAL A 39 26.91 -5.91 1.05
CA VAL A 39 25.76 -5.26 0.40
C VAL A 39 24.99 -6.25 -0.46
N LEU A 40 25.67 -7.09 -1.26
CA LEU A 40 25.00 -8.18 -2.00
C LEU A 40 24.24 -9.13 -1.07
N ALA A 41 24.84 -9.47 0.07
CA ALA A 41 24.21 -10.29 1.08
C ALA A 41 22.98 -9.60 1.70
N ALA A 42 23.03 -8.29 1.96
CA ALA A 42 21.91 -7.51 2.46
C ALA A 42 20.77 -7.42 1.44
N ILE A 43 21.09 -7.21 0.15
CA ILE A 43 20.10 -7.21 -0.94
C ILE A 43 19.43 -8.57 -1.03
N LEU A 44 20.21 -9.65 -1.03
CA LEU A 44 19.67 -11.02 -1.09
C LEU A 44 18.77 -11.31 0.12
N ALA A 45 19.18 -10.91 1.32
CA ALA A 45 18.39 -11.07 2.54
C ALA A 45 17.08 -10.28 2.45
N TYR A 46 17.14 -9.05 1.94
CA TYR A 46 15.98 -8.20 1.74
C TYR A 46 15.02 -8.78 0.69
N LEU A 47 15.53 -9.29 -0.43
CA LEU A 47 14.75 -9.89 -1.51
C LEU A 47 14.02 -11.17 -1.07
N LEU A 48 14.70 -12.00 -0.27
CA LEU A 48 14.11 -13.23 0.27
C LEU A 48 13.20 -12.96 1.48
N HIS A 49 13.37 -11.82 2.16
CA HIS A 49 12.58 -11.46 3.34
C HIS A 49 11.06 -11.62 3.19
N PRO A 50 10.39 -11.13 2.12
CA PRO A 50 8.95 -11.30 1.96
C PRO A 50 8.54 -12.78 1.85
N LEU A 51 9.32 -13.61 1.15
CA LEU A 51 9.07 -15.05 0.99
C LEU A 51 9.28 -15.81 2.31
N ILE A 52 10.39 -15.50 2.99
CA ILE A 52 10.71 -16.06 4.31
C ILE A 52 9.61 -15.68 5.29
N THR A 53 9.21 -14.40 5.34
CA THR A 53 8.18 -13.90 6.26
C THR A 53 6.79 -14.47 5.94
N PHE A 54 6.49 -14.71 4.67
CA PHE A 54 5.26 -15.38 4.27
C PHE A 54 5.18 -16.80 4.86
N ILE A 55 6.24 -17.61 4.75
CA ILE A 55 6.26 -18.97 5.31
C ILE A 55 6.39 -18.96 6.85
N ASP A 56 7.24 -18.10 7.39
CA ASP A 56 7.43 -17.87 8.84
C ASP A 56 6.09 -17.53 9.52
N ARG A 57 5.21 -16.76 8.86
CA ARG A 57 3.87 -16.43 9.38
C ARG A 57 2.81 -17.51 9.14
N ARG A 58 3.00 -18.39 8.15
CA ARG A 58 2.01 -19.42 7.75
C ARG A 58 2.31 -20.81 8.33
N THR A 59 3.49 -21.03 8.88
CA THR A 59 3.94 -22.32 9.39
C THR A 59 4.45 -22.19 10.83
N PRO A 60 4.35 -23.24 11.67
CA PRO A 60 4.85 -23.24 13.05
C PRO A 60 6.38 -23.41 13.13
N VAL A 61 7.10 -23.33 12.00
CA VAL A 61 8.53 -23.61 11.91
C VAL A 61 9.31 -22.39 12.39
N ASN A 62 10.37 -22.59 13.17
CA ASN A 62 11.24 -21.49 13.60
C ASN A 62 11.81 -20.75 12.39
N ARG A 63 11.76 -19.41 12.40
CA ARG A 63 12.34 -18.52 11.40
C ARG A 63 13.73 -18.94 10.94
N VAL A 64 14.61 -19.34 11.86
CA VAL A 64 15.97 -19.80 11.53
C VAL A 64 15.93 -21.00 10.58
N THR A 65 15.04 -21.96 10.83
CA THR A 65 14.85 -23.14 9.98
C THR A 65 14.26 -22.75 8.63
N VAL A 66 13.30 -21.83 8.58
CA VAL A 66 12.73 -21.31 7.32
C VAL A 66 13.81 -20.63 6.48
N VAL A 67 14.61 -19.76 7.09
CA VAL A 67 15.76 -19.09 6.44
C VAL A 67 16.72 -20.15 5.91
N LEU A 68 17.20 -21.08 6.76
CA LEU A 68 18.15 -22.10 6.34
C LEU A 68 17.62 -22.98 5.21
N ALA A 69 16.33 -23.36 5.23
CA ALA A 69 15.71 -24.15 4.17
C ALA A 69 15.67 -23.39 2.83
N PHE A 70 15.28 -22.11 2.84
CA PHE A 70 15.26 -21.27 1.63
C PHE A 70 16.65 -21.07 1.05
N TYR A 71 17.63 -20.74 1.90
CA TYR A 71 19.00 -20.53 1.46
C TYR A 71 19.64 -21.83 0.98
N LEU A 72 19.31 -22.98 1.59
CA LEU A 72 19.75 -24.28 1.09
C LEU A 72 19.16 -24.58 -0.28
N ALA A 73 17.84 -24.39 -0.47
CA ALA A 73 17.19 -24.59 -1.76
C ALA A 73 17.80 -23.69 -2.84
N LEU A 74 18.00 -22.41 -2.52
CA LEU A 74 18.63 -21.46 -3.43
C LEU A 74 20.09 -21.84 -3.72
N ALA A 75 20.86 -22.27 -2.72
CA ALA A 75 22.24 -22.72 -2.90
C ALA A 75 22.31 -23.94 -3.82
N LEU A 76 21.40 -24.90 -3.67
CA LEU A 76 21.31 -26.07 -4.55
C LEU A 76 20.96 -25.67 -5.99
N ILE A 77 20.03 -24.72 -6.18
CA ILE A 77 19.69 -24.18 -7.50
C ILE A 77 20.91 -23.50 -8.14
N VAL A 78 21.61 -22.65 -7.39
CA VAL A 78 22.79 -21.94 -7.88
C VAL A 78 23.90 -22.91 -8.24
N VAL A 79 24.19 -23.90 -7.40
CA VAL A 79 25.21 -24.94 -7.68
C VAL A 79 24.83 -25.77 -8.91
N ALA A 80 23.57 -26.18 -9.04
CA ALA A 80 23.08 -26.91 -10.21
C ALA A 80 23.22 -26.06 -11.49
N LEU A 81 22.85 -24.78 -11.44
CA LEU A 81 22.95 -23.85 -12.57
C LEU A 81 24.41 -23.62 -12.98
N PHE A 82 25.29 -23.32 -12.02
CA PHE A 82 26.71 -23.11 -12.30
C PHE A 82 27.39 -24.38 -12.79
N SER A 83 26.98 -25.56 -12.32
CA SER A 83 27.49 -26.83 -12.84
C SER A 83 27.04 -27.05 -14.28
N MET A 84 25.77 -26.78 -14.60
CA MET A 84 25.24 -26.93 -15.95
C MET A 84 25.89 -25.94 -16.93
N VAL A 85 25.92 -24.65 -16.61
CA VAL A 85 26.53 -23.60 -17.44
C VAL A 85 28.05 -23.76 -17.50
N GLY A 86 28.69 -24.10 -16.39
CA GLY A 86 30.14 -24.32 -16.32
C GLY A 86 30.57 -25.49 -17.18
N VAL A 87 29.88 -26.63 -17.11
CA VAL A 87 30.19 -27.81 -17.93
C VAL A 87 29.90 -27.56 -19.40
N THR A 88 28.76 -26.94 -19.73
CA THR A 88 28.40 -26.66 -21.13
C THR A 88 29.34 -25.62 -21.76
N THR A 89 29.60 -24.50 -21.07
CA THR A 89 30.56 -23.49 -21.53
C THR A 89 31.96 -24.10 -21.66
N PHE A 90 32.38 -24.94 -20.72
CA PHE A 90 33.68 -25.63 -20.78
C PHE A 90 33.77 -26.53 -22.02
N GLN A 91 32.73 -27.32 -22.30
CA GLN A 91 32.64 -28.17 -23.49
C GLN A 91 32.65 -27.32 -24.76
N GLN A 92 31.85 -26.25 -24.82
CA GLN A 92 31.78 -25.33 -25.97
C GLN A 92 33.11 -24.63 -26.25
N VAL A 93 33.86 -24.20 -25.22
CA VAL A 93 35.19 -23.59 -25.38
C VAL A 93 36.20 -24.62 -25.88
N LEU A 94 36.14 -25.87 -25.39
CA LEU A 94 37.00 -26.95 -25.88
C LEU A 94 36.66 -27.32 -27.32
N ASP A 95 35.38 -27.42 -27.65
CA ASP A 95 34.92 -27.73 -29.01
C ASP A 95 35.24 -26.59 -29.97
N LEU A 96 35.11 -25.34 -29.54
CA LEU A 96 35.61 -24.18 -30.29
C LEU A 96 37.11 -24.32 -30.53
N SER A 97 37.92 -24.57 -29.50
CA SER A 97 39.36 -24.74 -29.66
C SER A 97 39.74 -25.88 -30.62
N ARG A 98 38.87 -26.90 -30.77
CA ARG A 98 39.08 -28.06 -31.65
C ARG A 98 38.59 -27.80 -33.08
N ARG A 99 37.46 -27.12 -33.26
CA ARG A 99 36.82 -26.85 -34.56
C ARG A 99 37.28 -25.56 -35.22
N LEU A 100 37.82 -24.62 -34.45
CA LEU A 100 38.29 -23.35 -35.00
C LEU A 100 39.35 -23.52 -36.11
N PRO A 101 40.32 -24.45 -36.01
CA PRO A 101 41.22 -24.77 -37.11
C PRO A 101 40.46 -25.22 -38.37
N ASP A 102 39.53 -26.15 -38.23
CA ASP A 102 38.73 -26.70 -39.35
C ASP A 102 37.88 -25.61 -40.01
N TRP A 103 37.20 -24.76 -39.23
CA TRP A 103 36.45 -23.60 -39.75
C TRP A 103 37.35 -22.60 -40.47
N PHE A 104 38.58 -22.44 -40.00
CA PHE A 104 39.56 -21.57 -40.65
C PHE A 104 40.00 -22.17 -41.99
N GLU A 105 40.22 -23.49 -42.05
CA GLU A 105 40.53 -24.21 -43.29
C GLU A 105 39.36 -24.20 -44.28
N GLU A 106 38.12 -24.44 -43.82
CA GLU A 106 36.91 -24.35 -44.65
C GLU A 106 36.68 -22.94 -45.19
N ALA A 107 36.89 -21.89 -44.37
CA ALA A 107 36.80 -20.51 -44.82
C ALA A 107 37.87 -20.18 -45.88
N LEU A 108 39.08 -20.73 -45.74
CA LEU A 108 40.14 -20.60 -46.74
C LEU A 108 39.76 -21.29 -48.05
N ASP A 109 39.25 -22.52 -47.98
CA ASP A 109 38.78 -23.26 -49.17
C ASP A 109 37.66 -22.50 -49.88
N GLN A 110 36.71 -21.94 -49.14
CA GLN A 110 35.65 -21.10 -49.73
C GLN A 110 36.20 -19.83 -50.38
N LEU A 111 37.18 -19.16 -49.75
CA LEU A 111 37.84 -17.99 -50.34
C LEU A 111 38.67 -18.37 -51.58
N GLN A 112 39.28 -19.55 -51.59
CA GLN A 112 40.04 -20.07 -52.73
C GLN A 112 39.11 -20.45 -53.89
N VAL A 113 37.97 -21.10 -53.61
CA VAL A 113 36.93 -21.36 -54.60
C VAL A 113 36.35 -20.04 -55.14
N LEU A 114 36.10 -19.05 -54.28
CA LEU A 114 35.66 -17.72 -54.70
C LEU A 114 36.69 -17.06 -55.62
N ARG A 115 37.99 -17.21 -55.32
CA ARG A 115 39.09 -16.74 -56.18
C ARG A 115 39.12 -17.44 -57.53
N GLU A 116 38.88 -18.75 -57.57
CA GLU A 116 38.84 -19.53 -58.82
C GLU A 116 37.59 -19.22 -59.66
N GLN A 117 36.50 -18.81 -59.03
CA GLN A 117 35.25 -18.41 -59.69
C GLN A 117 35.23 -16.93 -60.12
N LEU A 118 36.21 -16.12 -59.71
CA LEU A 118 36.34 -14.76 -60.21
C LEU A 118 36.72 -14.79 -61.71
N PRO A 119 35.95 -14.13 -62.59
CA PRO A 119 36.31 -14.08 -64.00
C PRO A 119 37.66 -13.36 -64.19
N GLU A 120 38.52 -13.87 -65.07
CA GLU A 120 39.88 -13.33 -65.32
C GLU A 120 39.86 -11.82 -65.63
N SER A 121 38.76 -11.33 -66.22
CA SER A 121 38.48 -9.90 -66.36
C SER A 121 37.00 -9.61 -66.19
N ILE A 122 36.68 -8.48 -65.54
CA ILE A 122 35.33 -7.92 -65.52
C ILE A 122 35.30 -6.82 -66.57
N THR A 123 34.41 -6.95 -67.55
CA THR A 123 34.20 -5.92 -68.57
C THR A 123 33.10 -4.97 -68.12
N VAL A 124 33.48 -3.75 -67.74
CA VAL A 124 32.54 -2.66 -67.42
C VAL A 124 32.64 -1.62 -68.52
N GLY A 125 31.58 -1.47 -69.33
CA GLY A 125 31.49 -0.41 -70.34
C GLY A 125 32.60 -0.44 -71.40
N GLY A 126 33.04 -1.62 -71.85
CA GLY A 126 34.06 -1.77 -72.90
C GLY A 126 35.51 -1.76 -72.41
N PHE A 127 35.75 -1.49 -71.12
CA PHE A 127 37.06 -1.64 -70.50
C PHE A 127 37.13 -3.00 -69.81
N ALA A 128 38.05 -3.85 -70.26
CA ALA A 128 38.37 -5.11 -69.59
C ALA A 128 39.33 -4.81 -68.43
N VAL A 129 38.85 -4.92 -67.20
CA VAL A 129 39.70 -4.81 -66.01
C VAL A 129 40.13 -6.22 -65.63
N PRO A 130 41.43 -6.58 -65.76
CA PRO A 130 41.91 -7.91 -65.39
C PRO A 130 41.88 -8.03 -63.88
N VAL A 131 40.97 -8.85 -63.34
CA VAL A 131 40.78 -9.05 -61.90
C VAL A 131 42.05 -9.63 -61.28
N ALA A 132 42.76 -10.49 -62.04
CA ALA A 132 44.04 -11.07 -61.64
C ALA A 132 45.18 -10.05 -61.44
N SER A 133 45.08 -8.84 -62.02
CA SER A 133 46.10 -7.79 -61.91
C SER A 133 45.89 -6.82 -60.73
N LEU A 134 44.70 -6.83 -60.11
CA LEU A 134 44.37 -6.03 -58.92
C LEU A 134 44.63 -6.76 -57.60
N LEU A 135 44.60 -8.10 -57.60
CA LEU A 135 44.91 -8.94 -56.44
C LEU A 135 46.39 -9.10 -56.01
N PRO A 136 47.46 -8.85 -56.81
CA PRO A 136 48.83 -9.19 -56.42
C PRO A 136 49.46 -8.30 -55.33
N GLN A 137 48.79 -7.21 -54.91
CA GLN A 137 49.30 -6.30 -53.87
C GLN A 137 48.82 -6.64 -52.46
N LEU A 138 47.91 -7.61 -52.33
CA LEU A 138 47.60 -8.21 -51.03
C LEU A 138 48.64 -9.31 -50.78
N PRO A 139 49.30 -9.34 -49.60
CA PRO A 139 50.16 -10.48 -49.25
C PRO A 139 49.37 -11.76 -49.51
N GLY A 140 50.01 -12.77 -50.12
CA GLY A 140 49.34 -14.04 -50.44
C GLY A 140 48.55 -14.51 -49.23
N TRP A 141 47.29 -14.90 -49.42
CA TRP A 141 46.38 -15.21 -48.32
C TRP A 141 47.00 -16.20 -47.33
N ASP A 142 47.89 -17.08 -47.79
CA ASP A 142 48.71 -18.01 -47.00
C ASP A 142 49.68 -17.32 -46.01
N GLN A 143 50.25 -16.18 -46.40
CA GLN A 143 51.14 -15.36 -45.56
C GLN A 143 50.36 -14.55 -44.52
N LEU A 144 49.23 -13.96 -44.91
CA LEU A 144 48.36 -13.27 -43.96
C LEU A 144 47.72 -14.29 -42.99
N PHE A 145 47.41 -15.48 -43.48
CA PHE A 145 46.94 -16.64 -42.72
C PHE A 145 47.97 -17.12 -41.69
N SER A 146 49.21 -17.40 -42.10
CA SER A 146 50.25 -17.83 -41.15
C SER A 146 50.58 -16.76 -40.09
N GLN A 147 50.40 -15.47 -40.42
CA GLN A 147 50.53 -14.38 -39.46
C GLN A 147 49.35 -14.30 -38.48
N VAL A 148 48.10 -14.34 -38.96
CA VAL A 148 46.90 -14.32 -38.09
C VAL A 148 46.82 -15.60 -37.25
N PHE A 149 47.04 -16.76 -37.84
CA PHE A 149 47.09 -18.03 -37.13
C PHE A 149 48.26 -18.04 -36.14
N GLY A 150 49.43 -17.50 -36.48
CA GLY A 150 50.55 -17.33 -35.56
C GLY A 150 50.26 -16.41 -34.37
N LEU A 151 49.41 -15.39 -34.54
CA LEU A 151 48.90 -14.54 -33.46
C LEU A 151 47.87 -15.24 -32.58
N LEU A 152 47.08 -16.17 -33.16
CA LEU A 152 46.09 -16.98 -32.46
C LEU A 152 46.69 -18.24 -31.81
N GLN A 153 47.82 -18.73 -32.30
CA GLN A 153 48.46 -19.96 -31.81
C GLN A 153 48.76 -19.93 -30.30
N PRO A 154 49.23 -18.82 -29.69
CA PRO A 154 49.40 -18.74 -28.24
C PRO A 154 48.08 -18.78 -27.47
N ILE A 155 46.96 -18.40 -28.08
CA ILE A 155 45.61 -18.44 -27.48
C ILE A 155 45.04 -19.87 -27.62
N LEU A 156 45.24 -20.50 -28.78
CA LEU A 156 44.79 -21.86 -29.09
C LEU A 156 45.61 -22.94 -28.35
N GLY A 157 46.93 -22.80 -28.31
CA GLY A 157 47.82 -23.66 -27.52
C GLY A 157 47.66 -23.50 -26.01
N ARG A 158 46.96 -22.43 -25.60
CA ARG A 158 46.52 -22.17 -24.23
C ARG A 158 45.12 -22.72 -23.92
N GLY A 159 44.48 -23.49 -24.82
CA GLY A 159 43.16 -24.07 -24.57
C GLY A 159 43.02 -24.76 -23.22
N GLY A 160 44.06 -25.48 -22.76
CA GLY A 160 44.12 -26.05 -21.41
C GLY A 160 44.20 -25.01 -20.27
N SER A 161 44.90 -23.89 -20.48
CA SER A 161 44.97 -22.78 -19.52
C SER A 161 43.71 -21.90 -19.51
N LEU A 162 43.03 -21.77 -20.66
CA LEU A 162 41.70 -21.15 -20.76
C LEU A 162 40.68 -22.00 -20.03
N ALA A 163 40.67 -23.30 -20.28
CA ALA A 163 39.86 -24.27 -19.57
C ALA A 163 40.14 -24.24 -18.05
N ALA A 164 41.42 -24.18 -17.64
CA ALA A 164 41.80 -24.02 -16.23
C ALA A 164 41.37 -22.67 -15.64
N SER A 165 41.36 -21.59 -16.42
CA SER A 165 40.88 -20.28 -16.00
C SER A 165 39.36 -20.25 -15.80
N VAL A 166 38.60 -20.97 -16.64
CA VAL A 166 37.15 -21.16 -16.45
C VAL A 166 36.87 -21.93 -15.16
N VAL A 167 37.60 -23.03 -14.90
CA VAL A 167 37.46 -23.80 -13.65
C VAL A 167 37.86 -22.96 -12.43
N THR A 168 39.01 -22.30 -12.47
CA THR A 168 39.51 -21.48 -11.34
C THR A 168 38.59 -20.29 -11.08
N GLY A 169 38.11 -19.62 -12.14
CA GLY A 169 37.12 -18.55 -12.06
C GLY A 169 35.79 -19.03 -11.48
N THR A 170 35.33 -20.21 -11.91
CA THR A 170 34.11 -20.83 -11.35
C THR A 170 34.25 -21.10 -9.86
N VAL A 171 35.38 -21.69 -9.43
CA VAL A 171 35.65 -21.94 -8.00
C VAL A 171 35.71 -20.63 -7.20
N ALA A 172 36.36 -19.60 -7.74
CA ALA A 172 36.45 -18.29 -7.09
C ALA A 172 35.06 -17.64 -6.93
N VAL A 173 34.23 -17.67 -7.98
CA VAL A 173 32.85 -17.14 -7.95
C VAL A 173 31.99 -17.93 -6.97
N LEU A 174 32.06 -19.27 -6.97
CA LEU A 174 31.35 -20.11 -6.01
C LEU A 174 31.76 -19.80 -4.57
N GLY A 175 33.06 -19.60 -4.31
CA GLY A 175 33.55 -19.19 -3.00
C GLY A 175 32.99 -17.84 -2.54
N GLN A 176 32.90 -16.86 -3.46
CA GLN A 176 32.27 -15.57 -3.17
C GLN A 176 30.77 -15.71 -2.89
N ILE A 177 30.05 -16.53 -3.67
CA ILE A 177 28.63 -16.80 -3.48
C ILE A 177 28.39 -17.44 -2.11
N VAL A 178 29.19 -18.44 -1.70
CA VAL A 178 29.08 -19.07 -0.39
C VAL A 178 29.23 -18.04 0.72
N LEU A 179 30.22 -17.15 0.63
CA LEU A 179 30.41 -16.08 1.62
C LEU A 179 29.22 -15.11 1.66
N ILE A 180 28.70 -14.71 0.50
CA ILE A 180 27.49 -13.87 0.39
C ILE A 180 26.31 -14.57 1.06
N PHE A 181 26.10 -15.86 0.80
CA PHE A 181 25.01 -16.64 1.41
C PHE A 181 25.16 -16.70 2.93
N ILE A 182 26.36 -16.97 3.45
CA ILE A 182 26.61 -17.01 4.90
C ILE A 182 26.25 -15.66 5.52
N ILE A 183 26.79 -14.56 5.00
CA ILE A 183 26.49 -13.21 5.53
C ILE A 183 25.00 -12.92 5.43
N SER A 184 24.38 -13.29 4.31
CA SER A 184 22.97 -13.03 4.03
C SER A 184 22.05 -13.83 4.96
N ILE A 185 22.39 -15.06 5.32
CA ILE A 185 21.67 -15.86 6.32
C ILE A 185 21.66 -15.13 7.67
N TYR A 186 22.83 -14.65 8.14
CA TYR A 186 22.90 -13.91 9.40
C TYR A 186 22.02 -12.64 9.36
N ILE A 187 22.08 -11.86 8.27
CA ILE A 187 21.24 -10.67 8.10
C ILE A 187 19.75 -11.04 8.05
N ALA A 188 19.36 -12.09 7.32
CA ALA A 188 17.96 -12.50 7.16
C ALA A 188 17.33 -13.00 8.47
N VAL A 189 18.13 -13.67 9.30
CA VAL A 189 17.74 -14.08 10.67
C VAL A 189 17.55 -12.86 11.56
N ASP A 190 18.49 -11.92 11.57
CA ASP A 190 18.49 -10.78 12.50
C ASP A 190 17.75 -9.52 12.01
N ILE A 191 17.23 -9.51 10.78
CA ILE A 191 16.47 -8.37 10.21
C ILE A 191 15.41 -7.79 11.18
N PRO A 192 14.59 -8.59 11.88
CA PRO A 192 13.59 -8.05 12.81
C PRO A 192 14.22 -7.28 13.97
N ARG A 193 15.38 -7.74 14.46
CA ARG A 193 16.13 -7.09 15.54
C ARG A 193 16.74 -5.77 15.06
N ILE A 194 17.32 -5.77 13.86
CA ILE A 194 17.90 -4.56 13.24
C ILE A 194 16.82 -3.48 13.09
N GLY A 195 15.62 -3.86 12.62
CA GLY A 195 14.48 -2.94 12.52
C GLY A 195 14.09 -2.31 13.85
N SER A 196 14.00 -3.11 14.92
CA SER A 196 13.68 -2.59 16.26
C SER A 196 14.75 -1.65 16.82
N MET A 197 16.02 -1.88 16.50
CA MET A 197 17.13 -1.02 16.94
C MET A 197 17.08 0.34 16.25
N ILE A 198 16.80 0.37 14.93
CA ILE A 198 16.63 1.61 14.17
C ILE A 198 15.41 2.39 14.67
N ALA A 199 14.29 1.70 14.91
CA ALA A 199 13.10 2.32 15.49
C ALA A 199 13.43 2.97 16.85
N ASN A 200 14.09 2.26 17.76
CA ASN A 200 14.44 2.80 19.09
C ASN A 200 15.35 4.04 19.03
N ILE A 201 16.23 4.14 18.03
CA ILE A 201 17.08 5.32 17.82
C ILE A 201 16.26 6.50 17.27
N ALA A 202 15.29 6.22 16.40
CA ALA A 202 14.39 7.21 15.80
C ALA A 202 13.39 7.81 16.82
N HIS A 203 13.04 7.10 17.90
CA HIS A 203 12.04 7.53 18.89
C HIS A 203 12.53 8.58 19.92
N LYS A 204 13.60 9.34 19.63
CA LYS A 204 14.01 10.45 20.50
C LYS A 204 13.00 11.61 20.40
N PRO A 205 12.66 12.29 21.52
CA PRO A 205 11.73 13.42 21.51
C PRO A 205 12.17 14.51 20.52
N GLY A 206 11.26 14.93 19.63
CA GLY A 206 11.47 16.03 18.68
C GLY A 206 11.83 15.63 17.23
N PHE A 207 12.33 14.41 16.98
CA PHE A 207 12.72 13.96 15.63
C PHE A 207 12.00 12.68 15.18
N ARG A 208 11.09 12.16 16.00
CA ARG A 208 10.39 10.90 15.74
C ARG A 208 9.63 10.92 14.42
N ARG A 209 8.83 11.97 14.19
CA ARG A 209 8.03 12.15 12.96
C ARG A 209 8.92 12.25 11.72
N ASP A 210 9.97 13.08 11.78
CA ASP A 210 10.93 13.25 10.68
C ASP A 210 11.63 11.92 10.34
N ALA A 211 12.07 11.18 11.37
CA ALA A 211 12.76 9.91 11.20
C ALA A 211 11.84 8.80 10.67
N GLU A 212 10.61 8.68 11.17
CA GLU A 212 9.61 7.72 10.69
C GLU A 212 9.29 7.98 9.21
N ARG A 213 9.08 9.24 8.82
CA ARG A 213 8.77 9.61 7.43
C ARG A 213 9.95 9.42 6.49
N LEU A 214 11.16 9.84 6.87
CA LEU A 214 12.37 9.58 6.08
C LEU A 214 12.60 8.09 5.89
N THR A 215 12.46 7.30 6.95
CA THR A 215 12.61 5.86 6.89
C THR A 215 11.55 5.23 5.99
N SER A 216 10.29 5.68 6.10
CA SER A 216 9.19 5.21 5.26
C SER A 216 9.45 5.53 3.78
N ASN A 217 9.71 6.79 3.43
CA ASN A 217 9.95 7.25 2.06
C ASN A 217 11.13 6.52 1.41
N VAL A 218 12.25 6.41 2.12
CA VAL A 218 13.41 5.65 1.65
C VAL A 218 13.05 4.17 1.49
N SER A 219 12.40 3.56 2.48
CA SER A 219 12.02 2.14 2.40
C SER A 219 11.08 1.84 1.23
N GLN A 220 10.18 2.77 0.88
CA GLN A 220 9.25 2.64 -0.23
C GLN A 220 9.98 2.65 -1.58
N VAL A 221 10.99 3.52 -1.75
CA VAL A 221 11.88 3.55 -2.94
C VAL A 221 12.58 2.20 -3.11
N TRP A 222 13.23 1.70 -2.05
CA TRP A 222 13.95 0.43 -2.09
C TRP A 222 13.00 -0.75 -2.34
N ALA A 223 11.84 -0.78 -1.66
CA ALA A 223 10.84 -1.83 -1.84
C ALA A 223 10.25 -1.84 -3.25
N ALA A 224 9.94 -0.67 -3.83
CA ALA A 224 9.38 -0.56 -5.16
C ALA A 224 10.43 -0.93 -6.24
N TYR A 225 11.66 -0.45 -6.10
CA TYR A 225 12.75 -0.81 -7.01
C TYR A 225 13.04 -2.32 -7.00
N MET A 226 13.23 -2.92 -5.82
CA MET A 226 13.54 -4.35 -5.71
C MET A 226 12.40 -5.24 -6.22
N ARG A 227 11.14 -4.90 -5.93
CA ARG A 227 9.97 -5.62 -6.47
C ARG A 227 9.87 -5.48 -7.99
N GLY A 228 10.11 -4.28 -8.51
CA GLY A 228 10.10 -4.02 -9.94
C GLY A 228 11.16 -4.81 -10.68
N GLN A 229 12.40 -4.82 -10.17
CA GLN A 229 13.51 -5.59 -10.74
C GLN A 229 13.27 -7.10 -10.68
N ALA A 230 12.76 -7.62 -9.56
CA ALA A 230 12.43 -9.04 -9.43
C ALA A 230 11.32 -9.48 -10.41
N LEU A 231 10.29 -8.64 -10.58
CA LEU A 231 9.21 -8.89 -11.54
C LEU A 231 9.74 -8.86 -12.99
N LEU A 232 10.58 -7.87 -13.31
CA LEU A 232 11.20 -7.75 -14.63
C LEU A 232 12.07 -8.96 -14.96
N ALA A 233 12.92 -9.38 -14.02
CA ALA A 233 13.74 -10.58 -14.12
C ALA A 233 12.91 -11.85 -14.44
N ILE A 234 11.76 -12.02 -13.78
CA ILE A 234 10.85 -13.16 -14.02
C ILE A 234 10.21 -13.06 -15.41
N ILE A 235 9.76 -11.87 -15.81
CA ILE A 235 9.13 -11.66 -17.12
C ILE A 235 10.14 -11.93 -18.24
N ILE A 236 11.37 -11.41 -18.13
CA ILE A 236 12.45 -11.63 -19.10
C ILE A 236 12.85 -13.10 -19.12
N PHE A 237 12.95 -13.76 -17.97
CA PHE A 237 13.17 -15.21 -17.90
C PHE A 237 12.15 -15.99 -18.74
N VAL A 238 10.86 -15.74 -18.52
CA VAL A 238 9.77 -16.44 -19.23
C VAL A 238 9.76 -16.09 -20.71
N MET A 239 9.92 -14.81 -21.05
CA MET A 239 9.87 -14.32 -22.42
C MET A 239 11.01 -14.87 -23.26
N VAL A 240 12.26 -14.79 -22.77
CA VAL A 240 13.44 -15.33 -23.46
C VAL A 240 13.34 -16.85 -23.56
N SER A 241 12.95 -17.55 -22.50
CA SER A 241 12.78 -19.02 -22.53
C SER A 241 11.75 -19.45 -23.56
N ALA A 242 10.61 -18.75 -23.64
CA ALA A 242 9.55 -19.07 -24.59
C ALA A 242 10.00 -18.82 -26.04
N VAL A 243 10.58 -17.64 -26.31
CA VAL A 243 11.03 -17.28 -27.67
C VAL A 243 12.14 -18.21 -28.15
N LEU A 244 13.18 -18.43 -27.34
CA LEU A 244 14.27 -19.35 -27.69
C LEU A 244 13.78 -20.79 -27.82
N GLY A 245 12.84 -21.22 -26.96
CA GLY A 245 12.22 -22.55 -27.04
C GLY A 245 11.42 -22.75 -28.33
N ILE A 246 10.67 -21.74 -28.77
CA ILE A 246 9.93 -21.74 -30.05
C ILE A 246 10.88 -21.81 -31.23
N LEU A 247 12.01 -21.08 -31.18
CA LEU A 247 13.03 -21.11 -32.22
C LEU A 247 13.85 -22.41 -32.25
N GLY A 248 13.72 -23.27 -31.22
CA GLY A 248 14.48 -24.51 -31.12
C GLY A 248 15.93 -24.30 -30.68
N VAL A 249 16.21 -23.28 -29.88
CA VAL A 249 17.56 -23.05 -29.34
C VAL A 249 17.82 -23.99 -28.16
N ASP A 250 18.93 -24.72 -28.21
CA ASP A 250 19.35 -25.61 -27.14
C ASP A 250 19.51 -24.86 -25.82
N ASN A 251 19.08 -25.50 -24.74
CA ASN A 251 19.12 -24.93 -23.39
C ASN A 251 18.37 -23.57 -23.27
N ALA A 252 17.29 -23.37 -24.03
CA ALA A 252 16.46 -22.16 -23.97
C ALA A 252 16.06 -21.75 -22.54
N LEU A 253 15.71 -22.71 -21.67
CA LEU A 253 15.40 -22.44 -20.26
C LEU A 253 16.60 -21.92 -19.47
N GLY A 254 17.79 -22.50 -19.67
CA GLY A 254 19.01 -22.04 -19.01
C GLY A 254 19.44 -20.66 -19.48
N LEU A 255 19.32 -20.38 -20.78
CA LEU A 255 19.60 -19.07 -21.38
C LEU A 255 18.59 -18.02 -20.93
N GLY A 256 17.30 -18.36 -20.87
CA GLY A 256 16.28 -17.48 -20.31
C GLY A 256 16.57 -17.17 -18.84
N LEU A 257 16.97 -18.17 -18.05
CA LEU A 257 17.27 -17.96 -16.63
C LEU A 257 18.50 -17.07 -16.45
N LEU A 258 19.52 -17.27 -17.29
CA LEU A 258 20.69 -16.38 -17.34
C LEU A 258 20.25 -14.95 -17.66
N SER A 259 19.46 -14.73 -18.70
CA SER A 259 18.96 -13.40 -19.09
C SER A 259 18.15 -12.74 -17.98
N GLY A 260 17.19 -13.47 -17.38
CA GLY A 260 16.38 -12.94 -16.27
C GLY A 260 17.20 -12.66 -15.01
N ALA A 261 18.17 -13.51 -14.65
CA ALA A 261 19.07 -13.26 -13.52
C ALA A 261 20.00 -12.07 -13.77
N MET A 262 20.43 -11.89 -15.02
CA MET A 262 21.28 -10.79 -15.44
C MET A 262 20.53 -9.46 -15.57
N GLU A 263 19.20 -9.47 -15.57
CA GLU A 263 18.36 -8.26 -15.64
C GLU A 263 18.66 -7.22 -14.56
N PHE A 264 19.13 -7.68 -13.39
CA PHE A 264 19.57 -6.79 -12.32
C PHE A 264 20.75 -5.90 -12.73
N LEU A 265 21.46 -6.22 -13.82
CA LEU A 265 22.60 -5.49 -14.36
C LEU A 265 22.15 -4.66 -15.57
N PRO A 266 21.90 -3.35 -15.43
CA PRO A 266 21.44 -2.51 -16.53
C PRO A 266 22.44 -2.54 -17.69
N VAL A 267 21.94 -2.63 -18.93
CA VAL A 267 22.72 -2.67 -20.19
C VAL A 267 23.56 -3.94 -20.36
N ILE A 268 24.33 -4.35 -19.35
CA ILE A 268 25.21 -5.53 -19.41
C ILE A 268 24.38 -6.81 -19.46
N GLY A 269 23.30 -6.88 -18.69
CA GLY A 269 22.57 -8.12 -18.51
C GLY A 269 21.91 -8.62 -19.80
N PRO A 270 21.13 -7.77 -20.48
CA PRO A 270 20.54 -8.16 -21.75
C PRO A 270 21.57 -8.42 -22.85
N LEU A 271 22.69 -7.68 -22.87
CA LEU A 271 23.81 -7.94 -23.79
C LEU A 271 24.45 -9.31 -23.54
N ALA A 272 24.67 -9.68 -22.27
CA ALA A 272 25.23 -10.98 -21.90
C ALA A 272 24.28 -12.13 -22.23
N GLY A 273 22.98 -11.97 -21.93
CA GLY A 273 21.95 -12.95 -22.26
C GLY A 273 21.79 -13.15 -23.77
N ALA A 274 21.72 -12.06 -24.54
CA ALA A 274 21.67 -12.10 -26.00
C ALA A 274 22.94 -12.70 -26.59
N GLY A 275 24.12 -12.30 -26.09
CA GLY A 275 25.40 -12.84 -26.54
C GLY A 275 25.50 -14.35 -26.32
N ALA A 276 25.10 -14.85 -25.15
CA ALA A 276 25.07 -16.27 -24.86
C ALA A 276 24.11 -17.04 -25.78
N ALA A 277 22.91 -16.50 -26.02
CA ALA A 277 21.92 -17.12 -26.91
C ALA A 277 22.38 -17.17 -28.38
N ILE A 278 22.97 -16.08 -28.86
CA ILE A 278 23.54 -15.99 -30.21
C ILE A 278 24.73 -16.95 -30.35
N LEU A 279 25.58 -17.03 -29.33
CA LEU A 279 26.71 -17.97 -29.31
C LEU A 279 26.21 -19.40 -29.44
N VAL A 280 25.25 -19.84 -28.62
CA VAL A 280 24.67 -21.17 -28.72
C VAL A 280 24.07 -21.42 -30.11
N ALA A 281 23.37 -20.43 -30.68
CA ALA A 281 22.81 -20.51 -32.03
C ALA A 281 23.85 -20.69 -33.14
N LEU A 282 25.05 -20.13 -32.99
CA LEU A 282 26.15 -20.30 -33.94
C LEU A 282 26.75 -21.72 -33.94
N PHE A 283 26.58 -22.48 -32.85
CA PHE A 283 27.16 -23.82 -32.70
C PHE A 283 26.15 -24.97 -32.83
N GLN A 284 24.90 -24.67 -33.19
CA GLN A 284 23.84 -25.66 -33.36
C GLN A 284 23.21 -25.57 -34.75
N SER A 285 22.68 -26.70 -35.22
CA SER A 285 21.87 -26.74 -36.44
C SER A 285 20.44 -26.32 -36.10
N SER A 286 19.82 -25.46 -36.92
CA SER A 286 18.45 -24.97 -36.67
C SER A 286 17.43 -26.11 -36.75
N PRO A 287 16.76 -26.48 -35.64
CA PRO A 287 15.76 -27.53 -35.67
C PRO A 287 14.51 -27.00 -36.38
N GLY A 288 14.17 -27.57 -37.53
CA GLY A 288 12.91 -27.30 -38.23
C GLY A 288 12.94 -26.22 -39.30
N PHE A 289 13.90 -25.29 -39.31
CA PHE A 289 13.99 -24.24 -40.34
C PHE A 289 15.02 -24.51 -41.44
N GLY A 290 15.91 -25.49 -41.25
CA GLY A 290 16.93 -25.85 -42.25
C GLY A 290 17.93 -24.72 -42.54
N LEU A 291 18.10 -23.80 -41.60
CA LEU A 291 19.01 -22.66 -41.72
C LEU A 291 20.44 -23.06 -41.35
N ASP A 292 21.40 -22.49 -42.07
CA ASP A 292 22.81 -22.56 -41.69
C ASP A 292 23.02 -21.89 -40.32
N PRO A 293 24.01 -22.31 -39.51
CA PRO A 293 24.21 -21.78 -38.15
C PRO A 293 24.35 -20.25 -38.08
N LEU A 294 24.95 -19.64 -39.11
CA LEU A 294 25.08 -18.17 -39.21
C LEU A 294 23.72 -17.48 -39.45
N GLN A 295 22.88 -18.05 -40.32
CA GLN A 295 21.53 -17.55 -40.58
C GLN A 295 20.63 -17.73 -39.35
N PHE A 296 20.76 -18.86 -38.66
CA PHE A 296 20.01 -19.12 -37.44
C PHE A 296 20.40 -18.16 -36.30
N ALA A 297 21.70 -17.92 -36.12
CA ALA A 297 22.19 -16.93 -35.15
C ALA A 297 21.69 -15.51 -35.45
N LEU A 298 21.55 -15.13 -36.73
CA LEU A 298 20.97 -13.84 -37.12
C LEU A 298 19.48 -13.74 -36.70
N VAL A 299 18.70 -14.80 -36.90
CA VAL A 299 17.29 -14.86 -36.47
C VAL A 299 17.18 -14.72 -34.96
N VAL A 300 18.03 -15.43 -34.20
CA VAL A 300 18.09 -15.32 -32.74
C VAL A 300 18.50 -13.90 -32.32
N ALA A 301 19.48 -13.28 -32.98
CA ALA A 301 19.88 -11.91 -32.70
C ALA A 301 18.72 -10.91 -32.90
N VAL A 302 17.96 -11.05 -33.99
CA VAL A 302 16.76 -10.21 -34.23
C VAL A 302 15.71 -10.45 -33.15
N ALA A 303 15.45 -11.69 -32.77
CA ALA A 303 14.49 -12.02 -31.71
C ALA A 303 14.89 -11.39 -30.36
N MET A 304 16.17 -11.46 -30.00
CA MET A 304 16.70 -10.82 -28.78
C MET A 304 16.58 -9.29 -28.83
N ILE A 305 16.82 -8.66 -29.99
CA ILE A 305 16.62 -7.21 -30.16
C ILE A 305 15.15 -6.84 -29.96
N VAL A 306 14.21 -7.63 -30.50
CA VAL A 306 12.77 -7.39 -30.33
C VAL A 306 12.37 -7.48 -28.85
N ILE A 307 12.86 -8.49 -28.13
CA ILE A 307 12.65 -8.62 -26.68
C ILE A 307 13.14 -7.36 -25.96
N GLN A 308 14.35 -6.88 -26.29
CA GLN A 308 14.88 -5.64 -25.71
C GLN A 308 14.00 -4.42 -25.98
N GLN A 309 13.46 -4.29 -27.19
CA GLN A 309 12.58 -3.17 -27.52
C GLN A 309 11.28 -3.20 -26.71
N ILE A 310 10.69 -4.39 -26.53
CA ILE A 310 9.51 -4.60 -25.68
C ILE A 310 9.82 -4.21 -24.23
N GLU A 311 10.96 -4.66 -23.71
CA GLU A 311 11.42 -4.34 -22.37
C GLU A 311 11.55 -2.83 -22.15
N ASN A 312 12.35 -2.18 -23.00
CA ASN A 312 12.67 -0.75 -22.88
C ASN A 312 11.45 0.16 -23.06
N THR A 313 10.50 -0.24 -23.92
CA THR A 313 9.38 0.63 -24.31
C THR A 313 8.12 0.35 -23.48
N LEU A 314 7.88 -0.90 -23.07
CA LEU A 314 6.62 -1.30 -22.44
C LEU A 314 6.82 -1.75 -20.99
N LEU A 315 7.82 -2.59 -20.71
CA LEU A 315 7.96 -3.22 -19.39
C LEU A 315 8.55 -2.25 -18.37
N VAL A 316 9.70 -1.64 -18.67
CA VAL A 316 10.42 -0.75 -17.74
C VAL A 316 9.56 0.44 -17.29
N PRO A 317 8.90 1.21 -18.19
CA PRO A 317 8.08 2.35 -17.77
C PRO A 317 6.87 1.97 -16.91
N ARG A 318 6.28 0.79 -17.16
CA ARG A 318 5.09 0.31 -16.42
C ARG A 318 5.43 -0.31 -15.07
N ILE A 319 6.58 -0.97 -14.95
CA ILE A 319 6.97 -1.71 -13.75
C ILE A 319 7.77 -0.82 -12.79
N VAL A 320 8.74 -0.04 -13.30
CA VAL A 320 9.68 0.73 -12.47
C VAL A 320 9.45 2.24 -12.56
N GLY A 321 8.92 2.73 -13.69
CA GLY A 321 8.89 4.16 -14.03
C GLY A 321 8.22 5.10 -13.02
N LYS A 322 7.12 4.68 -12.38
CA LYS A 322 6.41 5.51 -11.38
C LYS A 322 7.06 5.54 -10.00
N ALA A 323 7.97 4.62 -9.70
CA ALA A 323 8.48 4.40 -8.34
C ALA A 323 9.68 5.28 -7.96
N LEU A 324 10.46 5.76 -8.95
CA LEU A 324 11.71 6.49 -8.70
C LEU A 324 11.59 8.00 -8.93
N ASN A 325 10.66 8.44 -9.80
CA ASN A 325 10.46 9.85 -10.14
C ASN A 325 11.78 10.63 -10.42
N LEU A 326 12.72 9.97 -11.12
CA LEU A 326 14.02 10.55 -11.49
C LEU A 326 14.04 10.84 -12.98
N HIS A 327 14.66 11.97 -13.36
CA HIS A 327 14.91 12.27 -14.76
C HIS A 327 15.86 11.21 -15.39
N PRO A 328 15.60 10.70 -16.60
CA PRO A 328 16.41 9.62 -17.21
C PRO A 328 17.92 9.92 -17.28
N LEU A 329 18.28 11.18 -17.55
CA LEU A 329 19.68 11.62 -17.55
C LEU A 329 20.36 11.41 -16.18
N LEU A 330 19.66 11.71 -15.09
CA LEU A 330 20.19 11.56 -13.73
C LEU A 330 20.43 10.09 -13.43
N VAL A 331 19.50 9.20 -13.82
CA VAL A 331 19.66 7.76 -13.67
C VAL A 331 20.87 7.26 -14.46
N MET A 332 21.00 7.67 -15.73
CA MET A 332 22.12 7.24 -16.59
C MET A 332 23.48 7.69 -16.02
N VAL A 333 23.61 8.97 -15.65
CA VAL A 333 24.84 9.51 -15.03
C VAL A 333 25.14 8.77 -13.72
N SER A 334 24.11 8.51 -12.92
CA SER A 334 24.26 7.80 -11.65
C SER A 334 24.70 6.36 -11.82
N VAL A 335 24.21 5.66 -12.84
CA VAL A 335 24.65 4.29 -13.17
C VAL A 335 26.14 4.28 -13.53
N VAL A 336 26.59 5.22 -14.38
CA VAL A 336 28.02 5.34 -14.75
C VAL A 336 28.88 5.68 -13.53
N MET A 337 28.42 6.61 -12.69
CA MET A 337 29.13 7.01 -11.47
C MET A 337 29.15 5.89 -10.43
N GLY A 338 28.04 5.18 -10.25
CA GLY A 338 27.96 4.02 -9.39
C GLY A 338 28.88 2.90 -9.88
N ALA A 339 28.89 2.64 -11.19
CA ALA A 339 29.77 1.68 -11.83
C ALA A 339 31.25 1.97 -11.57
N SER A 340 31.66 3.25 -11.63
CA SER A 340 33.05 3.62 -11.38
C SER A 340 33.44 3.57 -9.89
N LEU A 341 32.51 3.88 -8.98
CA LEU A 341 32.76 3.91 -7.54
C LEU A 341 32.75 2.54 -6.87
N ALA A 342 31.75 1.71 -7.20
CA ALA A 342 31.51 0.43 -6.53
C ALA A 342 31.39 -0.74 -7.51
N GLY A 343 31.89 -0.56 -8.75
CA GLY A 343 31.83 -1.59 -9.77
C GLY A 343 30.39 -1.98 -10.08
N LEU A 344 30.18 -3.27 -10.28
CA LEU A 344 28.87 -3.79 -10.63
C LEU A 344 27.77 -3.38 -9.62
N LEU A 345 28.08 -3.45 -8.33
CA LEU A 345 27.13 -3.14 -7.26
C LEU A 345 26.62 -1.69 -7.36
N GLY A 346 27.51 -0.75 -7.65
CA GLY A 346 27.12 0.65 -7.76
C GLY A 346 26.26 0.92 -8.99
N ALA A 347 26.45 0.18 -10.08
CA ALA A 347 25.58 0.27 -11.26
C ALA A 347 24.15 -0.19 -10.95
N ILE A 348 24.00 -1.31 -10.24
CA ILE A 348 22.70 -1.87 -9.84
C ILE A 348 21.98 -0.91 -8.87
N LEU A 349 22.69 -0.42 -7.86
CA LEU A 349 22.09 0.37 -6.79
C LEU A 349 21.99 1.87 -7.10
N ALA A 350 22.50 2.32 -8.25
CA ALA A 350 22.57 3.74 -8.58
C ALA A 350 21.20 4.43 -8.46
N ALA A 351 20.17 3.86 -9.06
CA ALA A 351 18.85 4.46 -9.11
C ALA A 351 18.19 4.63 -7.72
N PRO A 352 18.05 3.58 -6.88
CA PRO A 352 17.48 3.72 -5.54
C PRO A 352 18.36 4.56 -4.60
N VAL A 353 19.70 4.50 -4.74
CA VAL A 353 20.62 5.33 -3.95
C VAL A 353 20.43 6.81 -4.27
N VAL A 354 20.34 7.17 -5.56
CA VAL A 354 20.15 8.57 -5.95
C VAL A 354 18.78 9.09 -5.56
N ALA A 355 17.73 8.28 -5.68
CA ALA A 355 16.42 8.63 -5.12
C ALA A 355 16.47 8.84 -3.60
N SER A 356 17.21 7.99 -2.87
CA SER A 356 17.41 8.14 -1.42
C SER A 356 18.19 9.40 -1.08
N ILE A 357 19.27 9.69 -1.81
CA ILE A 357 20.09 10.91 -1.66
C ILE A 357 19.25 12.15 -1.93
N ARG A 358 18.38 12.12 -2.96
CA ARG A 358 17.46 13.22 -3.24
C ARG A 358 16.53 13.47 -2.05
N ILE A 359 15.87 12.45 -1.51
CA ILE A 359 14.96 12.57 -0.35
C ILE A 359 15.70 13.15 0.87
N LEU A 360 16.88 12.59 1.18
CA LEU A 360 17.68 13.05 2.32
C LEU A 360 18.25 14.45 2.09
N GLY A 361 18.62 14.78 0.85
CA GLY A 361 19.15 16.06 0.43
C GLY A 361 18.08 17.16 0.47
N GLU A 362 16.86 16.87 0.01
CA GLU A 362 15.70 17.73 0.16
C GLU A 362 15.46 18.01 1.65
N TYR A 363 15.34 16.99 2.49
CA TYR A 363 15.18 17.17 3.94
C TYR A 363 16.30 18.00 4.58
N ALA A 364 17.56 17.70 4.25
CA ALA A 364 18.71 18.42 4.78
C ALA A 364 18.75 19.88 4.31
N TRP A 365 18.44 20.14 3.04
CA TRP A 365 18.37 21.47 2.47
C TRP A 365 17.30 22.32 3.16
N HIS A 366 16.10 21.77 3.36
CA HIS A 366 15.03 22.48 4.06
C HIS A 366 15.41 22.75 5.52
N LYS A 367 15.95 21.76 6.24
CA LYS A 367 16.44 21.96 7.61
C LYS A 367 17.59 22.98 7.70
N MET A 368 18.47 23.05 6.70
CA MET A 368 19.58 24.02 6.68
C MET A 368 19.11 25.45 6.41
N LEU A 369 17.98 25.61 5.70
CA LEU A 369 17.37 26.89 5.40
C LEU A 369 16.25 27.26 6.38
N ASP A 370 16.10 26.50 7.47
CA ASP A 370 15.02 26.64 8.46
C ASP A 370 13.61 26.57 7.83
N LEU A 371 13.49 25.88 6.70
CA LEU A 371 12.22 25.57 6.02
C LEU A 371 11.59 24.29 6.60
N PRO A 372 10.27 24.10 6.43
CA PRO A 372 9.59 22.85 6.78
C PRO A 372 10.28 21.64 6.12
N PRO A 373 10.59 20.57 6.89
CA PRO A 373 11.41 19.46 6.41
C PRO A 373 10.81 18.64 5.26
N PHE A 374 9.51 18.75 5.01
CA PHE A 374 8.80 18.07 3.94
C PHE A 374 7.88 19.08 3.22
N PRO A 375 8.12 19.39 1.93
CA PRO A 375 7.36 20.43 1.20
C PRO A 375 5.90 20.04 0.91
N ASP A 376 5.54 18.75 0.93
CA ASP A 376 4.12 18.36 0.89
C ASP A 376 3.36 18.91 2.10
N ASP A 377 4.04 19.10 3.23
CA ASP A 377 3.45 19.75 4.40
C ASP A 377 3.24 21.24 4.14
N GLU A 378 4.05 21.91 3.32
CA GLU A 378 3.79 23.28 2.86
C GLU A 378 2.71 23.33 1.80
N GLU A 379 2.59 22.39 0.86
CA GLU A 379 1.46 22.41 -0.08
C GLU A 379 0.14 22.09 0.65
N SER A 380 0.18 21.25 1.68
CA SER A 380 -0.94 20.98 2.58
C SER A 380 -1.21 22.17 3.50
N GLN A 381 -0.16 22.79 4.06
CA GLN A 381 -0.26 23.94 4.94
C GLN A 381 -0.49 25.25 4.22
N GLU A 382 -0.14 25.41 2.95
CA GLU A 382 -0.50 26.53 2.07
C GLU A 382 -1.89 26.31 1.54
N LYS A 383 -2.32 25.07 1.26
CA LYS A 383 -3.75 24.80 1.04
C LYS A 383 -4.55 25.05 2.31
N ASP A 384 -4.03 24.68 3.49
CA ASP A 384 -4.67 24.94 4.78
C ASP A 384 -4.52 26.40 5.22
N MET A 385 -3.44 27.13 4.87
CA MET A 385 -3.23 28.55 5.18
C MET A 385 -3.91 29.45 4.15
N GLN A 386 -4.03 29.08 2.88
CA GLN A 386 -4.94 29.76 1.95
C GLN A 386 -6.40 29.46 2.31
N ARG A 387 -6.67 28.38 3.04
CA ARG A 387 -7.97 28.07 3.64
C ARG A 387 -8.18 28.73 5.01
N ASN A 388 -7.11 29.07 5.73
CA ASN A 388 -7.12 29.59 7.11
C ASN A 388 -6.39 30.95 7.29
N ASP A 389 -6.10 31.71 6.23
CA ASP A 389 -5.54 33.07 6.33
C ASP A 389 -6.66 34.01 6.78
N PRO A 390 -6.66 34.49 8.03
CA PRO A 390 -7.73 35.35 8.53
C PRO A 390 -7.64 36.78 7.95
N SER A 391 -6.59 37.09 7.17
CA SER A 391 -6.42 38.37 6.48
C SER A 391 -6.90 38.35 5.02
N GLU A 392 -7.20 37.17 4.47
CA GLU A 392 -7.95 36.95 3.21
C GLU A 392 -9.34 36.33 3.45
N GLU A 393 -9.85 36.32 4.69
CA GLU A 393 -11.29 36.20 4.91
C GLU A 393 -11.95 37.46 4.33
N GLU A 394 -12.35 37.38 3.05
CA GLU A 394 -13.48 38.16 2.58
C GLU A 394 -14.56 38.03 3.66
N PRO A 395 -15.07 39.15 4.22
CA PRO A 395 -16.15 39.07 5.18
C PRO A 395 -17.24 38.21 4.55
N ALA A 396 -17.64 37.15 5.26
CA ALA A 396 -18.68 36.24 4.81
C ALA A 396 -19.79 37.08 4.17
N PRO A 397 -20.21 36.75 2.93
CA PRO A 397 -21.23 37.54 2.26
C PRO A 397 -22.39 37.73 3.25
N PRO A 398 -22.91 38.96 3.42
CA PRO A 398 -23.98 39.21 4.37
C PRO A 398 -25.08 38.17 4.13
N LEU A 399 -25.50 37.50 5.19
CA LEU A 399 -26.59 36.53 5.13
C LEU A 399 -27.83 37.25 4.55
N ASP A 400 -28.13 37.01 3.28
CA ASP A 400 -29.33 37.52 2.61
C ASP A 400 -30.62 36.84 3.14
N GLY A 401 -30.55 36.06 4.23
CA GLY A 401 -31.69 35.44 4.90
C GLY A 401 -31.38 34.95 6.32
N ASN A 402 -32.41 34.89 7.18
CA ASN A 402 -32.32 34.25 8.50
C ASN A 402 -31.98 32.76 8.37
N VAL A 403 -31.16 32.25 9.29
CA VAL A 403 -31.00 30.80 9.47
C VAL A 403 -32.33 30.17 9.89
N TYR A 404 -32.56 28.91 9.50
CA TYR A 404 -33.82 28.22 9.78
C TYR A 404 -33.57 26.70 9.94
N PRO A 405 -34.48 25.94 10.58
CA PRO A 405 -34.36 24.49 10.71
C PRO A 405 -34.34 23.79 9.33
N LEU A 406 -33.38 22.89 9.14
CA LEU A 406 -33.18 22.17 7.89
C LEU A 406 -33.72 20.74 7.99
N SER A 407 -34.54 20.36 7.01
CA SER A 407 -34.87 18.96 6.71
C SER A 407 -34.15 18.53 5.44
N PHE A 408 -33.95 17.22 5.25
CA PHE A 408 -33.14 16.69 4.15
C PHE A 408 -33.84 15.58 3.38
N GLN A 409 -33.56 15.51 2.08
CA GLN A 409 -33.84 14.35 1.26
C GLN A 409 -32.76 13.30 1.52
N PRO A 410 -33.13 12.06 1.88
CA PRO A 410 -32.15 11.03 2.21
C PRO A 410 -31.39 10.54 0.98
N VAL A 411 -30.17 10.05 1.21
CA VAL A 411 -29.39 9.31 0.20
C VAL A 411 -29.49 7.82 0.48
N PHE A 412 -30.09 7.06 -0.45
CA PHE A 412 -30.25 5.61 -0.29
C PHE A 412 -29.03 4.83 -0.80
N LYS A 413 -28.67 3.75 -0.09
CA LYS A 413 -27.63 2.79 -0.48
C LYS A 413 -28.23 1.40 -0.62
N ASP A 414 -27.83 0.66 -1.65
CA ASP A 414 -28.46 -0.59 -2.11
C ASP A 414 -27.61 -1.85 -1.81
N TYR A 415 -26.91 -1.86 -0.67
CA TYR A 415 -26.03 -2.98 -0.31
C TYR A 415 -26.76 -4.33 -0.22
N ILE A 416 -26.02 -5.41 -0.46
CA ILE A 416 -26.51 -6.81 -0.55
C ILE A 416 -27.28 -7.33 0.68
N TRP A 417 -27.13 -6.69 1.83
CA TRP A 417 -27.79 -7.08 3.08
C TRP A 417 -29.08 -6.31 3.35
N GLY A 418 -29.41 -5.33 2.51
CA GLY A 418 -30.62 -4.53 2.61
C GLY A 418 -31.89 -5.28 2.24
N GLY A 419 -33.02 -4.57 2.31
CA GLY A 419 -34.32 -5.11 1.97
C GLY A 419 -35.33 -4.01 1.68
N ARG A 420 -36.55 -4.21 2.20
CA ARG A 420 -37.70 -3.30 2.03
C ARG A 420 -38.40 -2.99 3.34
N ASN A 421 -37.81 -3.31 4.50
CA ASN A 421 -38.49 -3.10 5.77
C ASN A 421 -38.64 -1.62 6.12
N LEU A 422 -37.77 -0.75 5.60
CA LEU A 422 -38.00 0.70 5.69
C LEU A 422 -39.34 1.11 5.06
N GLU A 423 -39.79 0.43 3.99
CA GLU A 423 -41.08 0.67 3.35
C GLU A 423 -42.21 -0.09 4.07
N THR A 424 -42.03 -1.38 4.32
CA THR A 424 -43.13 -2.24 4.84
C THR A 424 -43.40 -2.08 6.33
N ILE A 425 -42.38 -1.72 7.13
CA ILE A 425 -42.50 -1.56 8.59
C ILE A 425 -42.58 -0.08 8.96
N LEU A 426 -41.70 0.76 8.41
CA LEU A 426 -41.68 2.20 8.73
C LEU A 426 -42.52 3.06 7.77
N GLY A 427 -43.14 2.47 6.75
CA GLY A 427 -44.02 3.18 5.82
C GLY A 427 -43.31 4.21 4.92
N ARG A 428 -41.99 4.08 4.72
CA ARG A 428 -41.21 5.05 3.94
C ARG A 428 -41.37 4.85 2.44
N GLU A 429 -41.36 5.95 1.70
CA GLU A 429 -41.28 5.93 0.24
C GLU A 429 -39.84 5.65 -0.21
N LEU A 430 -39.65 4.56 -0.96
CA LEU A 430 -38.33 4.14 -1.44
C LEU A 430 -38.33 3.94 -2.97
N PRO A 431 -37.21 4.23 -3.65
CA PRO A 431 -37.06 3.88 -5.07
C PRO A 431 -37.12 2.36 -5.27
N PRO A 432 -37.39 1.84 -6.49
CA PRO A 432 -37.40 0.41 -6.76
C PRO A 432 -36.04 -0.24 -6.45
N GLY A 433 -36.06 -1.49 -5.97
CA GLY A 433 -34.85 -2.26 -5.64
C GLY A 433 -34.61 -2.41 -4.14
N THR A 434 -33.49 -3.01 -3.78
CA THR A 434 -33.08 -3.24 -2.39
C THR A 434 -32.50 -1.97 -1.79
N ILE A 435 -32.91 -1.60 -0.57
CA ILE A 435 -32.31 -0.50 0.19
C ILE A 435 -31.79 -1.04 1.52
N ALA A 436 -30.52 -0.75 1.80
CA ALA A 436 -29.80 -1.16 2.99
C ALA A 436 -29.62 0.00 3.98
N GLU A 437 -29.25 1.18 3.46
CA GLU A 437 -29.05 2.38 4.27
C GLU A 437 -29.83 3.54 3.68
N SER A 438 -30.36 4.38 4.57
CA SER A 438 -30.90 5.70 4.27
C SER A 438 -30.09 6.72 5.04
N TRP A 439 -29.27 7.50 4.35
CA TRP A 439 -28.46 8.56 4.95
C TRP A 439 -29.32 9.81 5.08
N GLU A 440 -29.74 10.12 6.30
CA GLU A 440 -30.71 11.16 6.61
C GLU A 440 -30.05 12.54 6.60
N ILE A 441 -28.95 12.69 7.36
CA ILE A 441 -28.16 13.90 7.42
C ILE A 441 -26.72 13.50 7.13
N ALA A 442 -26.22 13.87 5.95
CA ALA A 442 -24.91 13.48 5.47
C ALA A 442 -24.21 14.62 4.73
N ALA A 443 -22.94 14.85 5.06
CA ALA A 443 -22.03 15.73 4.32
C ALA A 443 -20.79 15.00 3.78
N HIS A 444 -20.77 13.67 3.85
CA HIS A 444 -19.63 12.86 3.42
C HIS A 444 -19.48 12.87 1.90
N ALA A 445 -18.25 12.75 1.38
CA ALA A 445 -17.99 12.73 -0.06
C ALA A 445 -18.72 11.57 -0.79
N ASN A 446 -18.91 10.44 -0.12
CA ASN A 446 -19.62 9.26 -0.68
C ASN A 446 -21.15 9.43 -0.71
N GLY A 447 -21.71 10.50 -0.14
CA GLY A 447 -23.14 10.76 -0.12
C GLY A 447 -23.47 12.02 0.66
N GLN A 448 -24.03 13.02 -0.03
CA GLN A 448 -24.43 14.28 0.59
C GLN A 448 -25.94 14.45 0.50
N SER A 449 -26.58 14.62 1.65
CA SER A 449 -28.02 14.91 1.73
C SER A 449 -28.29 16.32 1.23
N LYS A 450 -29.46 16.50 0.58
CA LYS A 450 -29.89 17.79 0.04
C LYS A 450 -31.03 18.37 0.88
N VAL A 451 -31.01 19.67 1.10
CA VAL A 451 -32.08 20.36 1.83
C VAL A 451 -33.42 20.12 1.12
N ALA A 452 -34.42 19.67 1.87
CA ALA A 452 -35.71 19.26 1.31
C ALA A 452 -36.67 20.43 1.09
N THR A 453 -36.60 21.48 1.92
CA THR A 453 -37.55 22.59 1.94
C THR A 453 -36.89 23.93 2.28
N GLY A 454 -37.57 25.03 1.95
CA GLY A 454 -37.14 26.39 2.27
C GLY A 454 -36.19 27.00 1.23
N PRO A 455 -35.62 28.19 1.52
CA PRO A 455 -34.80 28.94 0.56
C PRO A 455 -33.58 28.20 -0.01
N LEU A 456 -32.99 27.27 0.74
CA LEU A 456 -31.82 26.47 0.32
C LEU A 456 -32.20 25.10 -0.27
N GLN A 457 -33.47 24.89 -0.62
CA GLN A 457 -33.93 23.62 -1.18
C GLN A 457 -33.07 23.17 -2.37
N GLY A 458 -32.58 21.94 -2.31
CA GLY A 458 -31.72 21.33 -3.33
C GLY A 458 -30.22 21.51 -3.11
N SER A 459 -29.79 22.44 -2.25
CA SER A 459 -28.39 22.59 -1.84
C SER A 459 -27.94 21.41 -0.97
N THR A 460 -26.68 21.00 -1.10
CA THR A 460 -26.11 19.96 -0.25
C THR A 460 -25.76 20.50 1.13
N LEU A 461 -25.71 19.65 2.15
CA LEU A 461 -25.29 20.07 3.49
C LEU A 461 -23.89 20.70 3.49
N ALA A 462 -22.97 20.24 2.64
CA ALA A 462 -21.64 20.84 2.51
C ALA A 462 -21.71 22.27 1.93
N GLU A 463 -22.56 22.52 0.93
CA GLU A 463 -22.79 23.86 0.39
C GLU A 463 -23.42 24.79 1.44
N VAL A 464 -24.39 24.29 2.21
CA VAL A 464 -25.00 25.05 3.30
C VAL A 464 -23.96 25.39 4.37
N GLN A 465 -23.10 24.44 4.75
CA GLN A 465 -22.02 24.69 5.68
C GLN A 465 -21.02 25.73 5.15
N GLN A 466 -20.67 25.67 3.86
CA GLN A 466 -19.79 26.67 3.25
C GLN A 466 -20.44 28.06 3.29
N GLN A 467 -21.76 28.14 3.09
CA GLN A 467 -22.50 29.41 3.11
C GLN A 467 -22.72 29.96 4.53
N TRP A 468 -23.08 29.12 5.50
CA TRP A 468 -23.45 29.54 6.85
C TRP A 468 -22.29 29.50 7.85
N GLY A 469 -21.24 28.71 7.58
CA GLY A 469 -20.05 28.58 8.42
C GLY A 469 -20.40 28.36 9.90
N ARG A 470 -19.90 29.26 10.75
CA ARG A 470 -20.15 29.24 12.21
C ARG A 470 -21.62 29.45 12.60
N HIS A 471 -22.45 30.02 11.73
CA HIS A 471 -23.90 30.10 12.00
C HIS A 471 -24.57 28.72 11.97
N LEU A 472 -24.03 27.78 11.19
CA LEU A 472 -24.46 26.39 11.21
C LEU A 472 -23.83 25.64 12.38
N LEU A 473 -22.49 25.57 12.44
CA LEU A 473 -21.77 24.67 13.35
C LEU A 473 -21.63 25.18 14.79
N GLY A 474 -21.58 26.50 14.98
CA GLY A 474 -21.29 27.12 16.27
C GLY A 474 -19.80 27.24 16.59
N SER A 475 -19.51 27.75 17.79
CA SER A 475 -18.14 28.01 18.27
C SER A 475 -17.46 26.79 18.90
N SER A 476 -18.21 25.76 19.31
CA SER A 476 -17.68 24.56 19.97
C SER A 476 -17.22 23.47 19.01
N VAL A 477 -17.64 23.54 17.74
CA VAL A 477 -17.27 22.57 16.71
C VAL A 477 -16.14 23.15 15.87
N ASP A 478 -14.94 22.58 15.98
CA ASP A 478 -13.78 23.00 15.19
C ASP A 478 -13.54 22.02 14.04
N SER A 479 -14.33 22.16 12.96
CA SER A 479 -14.21 21.32 11.78
C SER A 479 -14.63 22.06 10.51
N ASP A 480 -13.88 21.83 9.43
CA ASP A 480 -14.21 22.34 8.09
C ASP A 480 -15.30 21.52 7.39
N THR A 481 -15.75 20.43 7.99
CA THR A 481 -16.79 19.54 7.48
C THR A 481 -17.80 19.23 8.58
N PHE A 482 -19.04 18.95 8.20
CA PHE A 482 -20.07 18.63 9.19
C PHE A 482 -19.65 17.37 9.95
N PRO A 483 -19.64 17.37 11.30
CA PRO A 483 -18.90 16.37 12.06
C PRO A 483 -19.63 15.02 12.21
N LEU A 484 -20.93 14.96 11.88
CA LEU A 484 -21.77 13.78 12.10
C LEU A 484 -22.38 13.22 10.81
N LEU A 485 -22.77 11.95 10.87
CA LEU A 485 -23.55 11.27 9.85
C LEU A 485 -24.69 10.50 10.53
N ILE A 486 -25.92 10.78 10.10
CA ILE A 486 -27.14 10.17 10.65
C ILE A 486 -27.72 9.23 9.60
N LYS A 487 -27.94 7.97 9.97
CA LYS A 487 -28.47 6.96 9.05
C LYS A 487 -29.61 6.17 9.66
N VAL A 488 -30.42 5.57 8.79
CA VAL A 488 -31.34 4.48 9.13
C VAL A 488 -30.93 3.24 8.34
N LEU A 489 -30.66 2.14 9.02
CA LEU A 489 -30.19 0.89 8.39
C LEU A 489 -31.27 -0.18 8.50
N ASP A 490 -31.47 -0.94 7.42
CA ASP A 490 -32.38 -2.09 7.35
C ASP A 490 -31.61 -3.39 7.09
N SER A 491 -31.35 -4.14 8.16
CA SER A 491 -30.56 -5.36 8.12
C SER A 491 -31.45 -6.59 7.89
N ASN A 492 -31.43 -7.12 6.67
CA ASN A 492 -32.15 -8.36 6.29
C ASN A 492 -31.23 -9.58 6.27
N SER A 493 -29.92 -9.36 6.35
CA SER A 493 -28.87 -10.36 6.49
C SER A 493 -27.76 -9.76 7.34
N TRP A 494 -26.95 -10.60 7.97
CA TRP A 494 -25.78 -10.15 8.70
C TRP A 494 -24.94 -9.13 7.94
N LEU A 495 -24.67 -7.97 8.55
CA LEU A 495 -23.60 -7.09 8.10
C LEU A 495 -22.25 -7.77 8.32
N SER A 496 -21.21 -7.27 7.66
CA SER A 496 -19.87 -7.81 7.88
C SER A 496 -19.42 -7.59 9.33
N VAL A 497 -18.64 -8.53 9.86
CA VAL A 497 -17.92 -8.32 11.13
C VAL A 497 -16.85 -7.27 10.89
N GLN A 498 -16.88 -6.19 11.65
CA GLN A 498 -16.05 -5.02 11.41
C GLN A 498 -15.61 -4.35 12.70
N VAL A 499 -14.67 -3.42 12.53
CA VAL A 499 -14.16 -2.53 13.58
C VAL A 499 -13.78 -1.19 12.95
N HIS A 500 -13.93 -0.12 13.72
CA HIS A 500 -13.71 1.24 13.28
C HIS A 500 -12.49 1.87 14.00
N PRO A 501 -11.66 2.67 13.29
CA PRO A 501 -10.54 3.39 13.90
C PRO A 501 -10.97 4.62 14.73
N ASP A 502 -10.05 5.09 15.57
CA ASP A 502 -10.09 6.43 16.15
C ASP A 502 -9.58 7.49 15.15
N ASP A 503 -9.70 8.79 15.47
CA ASP A 503 -9.33 9.86 14.54
C ASP A 503 -7.86 9.84 14.12
N PRO A 504 -6.87 9.66 15.04
CA PRO A 504 -5.47 9.62 14.63
C PRO A 504 -5.18 8.50 13.63
N TYR A 505 -5.70 7.29 13.87
CA TYR A 505 -5.47 6.17 12.96
C TYR A 505 -6.20 6.35 11.62
N ALA A 506 -7.44 6.84 11.65
CA ALA A 506 -8.23 7.10 10.45
C ALA A 506 -7.59 8.17 9.57
N MET A 507 -7.12 9.26 10.15
CA MET A 507 -6.46 10.34 9.42
C MET A 507 -5.16 9.86 8.76
N GLU A 508 -4.36 9.06 9.46
CA GLU A 508 -3.10 8.52 8.93
C GLU A 508 -3.30 7.49 7.80
N HIS A 509 -4.33 6.64 7.89
CA HIS A 509 -4.47 5.47 7.02
C HIS A 509 -5.56 5.58 5.95
N ALA A 510 -6.57 6.41 6.18
CA ALA A 510 -7.73 6.57 5.30
C ALA A 510 -7.96 8.03 4.85
N GLY A 511 -7.36 9.02 5.52
CA GLY A 511 -7.60 10.44 5.25
C GLY A 511 -9.04 10.86 5.59
N ASP A 512 -9.61 10.23 6.61
CA ASP A 512 -11.01 10.38 7.03
C ASP A 512 -11.05 10.54 8.57
N LEU A 513 -12.21 10.93 9.12
CA LEU A 513 -12.43 10.96 10.57
C LEU A 513 -12.46 9.54 11.15
N GLY A 514 -12.22 9.43 12.46
CA GLY A 514 -12.53 8.23 13.23
C GLY A 514 -14.03 7.93 13.18
N LYS A 515 -14.40 6.75 13.68
CA LYS A 515 -15.81 6.33 13.61
C LYS A 515 -16.27 5.66 14.89
N THR A 516 -16.58 6.50 15.87
CA THR A 516 -17.45 6.16 17.01
C THR A 516 -18.91 6.29 16.61
N GLU A 517 -19.75 5.37 17.06
CA GLU A 517 -21.16 5.29 16.68
C GLU A 517 -22.09 4.96 17.86
N LEU A 518 -23.38 5.20 17.67
CA LEU A 518 -24.47 4.86 18.57
C LEU A 518 -25.63 4.31 17.73
N TRP A 519 -26.09 3.10 18.06
CA TRP A 519 -27.26 2.50 17.43
C TRP A 519 -28.48 2.60 18.34
N ILE A 520 -29.60 3.08 17.80
CA ILE A 520 -30.91 3.01 18.44
C ILE A 520 -31.76 2.01 17.66
N ILE A 521 -32.23 0.97 18.32
CA ILE A 521 -33.00 -0.09 17.68
C ILE A 521 -34.45 0.40 17.48
N LEU A 522 -34.79 0.78 16.24
CA LEU A 522 -36.14 1.23 15.87
C LEU A 522 -37.11 0.04 15.76
N HIS A 523 -36.62 -1.08 15.25
CA HIS A 523 -37.35 -2.32 15.13
C HIS A 523 -36.41 -3.51 15.31
N ALA A 524 -36.86 -4.55 16.02
CA ALA A 524 -36.16 -5.82 16.13
C ALA A 524 -37.16 -6.98 16.19
N GLU A 525 -36.93 -7.99 15.35
CA GLU A 525 -37.63 -9.27 15.41
C GLU A 525 -37.29 -10.02 16.73
N PRO A 526 -38.14 -10.97 17.18
CA PRO A 526 -37.95 -11.65 18.47
C PRO A 526 -36.61 -12.37 18.66
N ASP A 527 -35.98 -12.81 17.57
CA ASP A 527 -34.68 -13.49 17.53
C ASP A 527 -33.54 -12.61 17.01
N ALA A 528 -33.78 -11.31 16.81
CA ALA A 528 -32.76 -10.38 16.36
C ALA A 528 -31.62 -10.28 17.39
N GLU A 529 -30.40 -10.38 16.87
CA GLU A 529 -29.17 -10.30 17.65
C GLU A 529 -28.12 -9.46 16.94
N ILE A 530 -27.13 -9.00 17.71
CA ILE A 530 -25.94 -8.33 17.18
C ILE A 530 -24.68 -9.02 17.68
N ILE A 531 -23.59 -8.83 16.94
CA ILE A 531 -22.25 -9.05 17.47
C ILE A 531 -21.80 -7.75 18.14
N TYR A 532 -21.40 -7.84 19.41
CA TYR A 532 -20.94 -6.70 20.19
C TYR A 532 -19.79 -7.14 21.10
N GLY A 533 -18.56 -6.79 20.69
CA GLY A 533 -17.32 -7.17 21.37
C GLY A 533 -16.88 -8.62 21.14
N LEU A 534 -15.82 -9.00 21.88
CA LEU A 534 -15.20 -10.33 21.79
C LEU A 534 -15.54 -11.18 23.02
N LYS A 535 -15.54 -12.51 22.87
CA LYS A 535 -15.69 -13.42 24.02
C LYS A 535 -14.48 -13.37 24.96
N ALA A 536 -14.69 -13.76 26.22
CA ALA A 536 -13.63 -13.84 27.20
C ALA A 536 -12.47 -14.77 26.76
N GLY A 537 -11.23 -14.32 26.99
CA GLY A 537 -10.02 -15.08 26.67
C GLY A 537 -9.60 -15.08 25.19
N VAL A 538 -10.22 -14.24 24.36
CA VAL A 538 -9.75 -13.96 23.00
C VAL A 538 -8.56 -12.99 23.09
N ASN A 539 -7.46 -13.33 22.41
CA ASN A 539 -6.28 -12.47 22.30
C ASN A 539 -5.90 -12.23 20.83
N ARG A 540 -5.03 -11.25 20.61
CA ARG A 540 -4.63 -10.79 19.28
C ARG A 540 -4.11 -11.92 18.39
N GLU A 541 -3.25 -12.79 18.90
CA GLU A 541 -2.63 -13.87 18.11
C GLU A 541 -3.65 -14.95 17.72
N ARG A 542 -4.55 -15.31 18.64
CA ARG A 542 -5.62 -16.29 18.38
C ARG A 542 -6.65 -15.75 17.40
N PHE A 543 -7.03 -14.49 17.56
CA PHE A 543 -7.99 -13.81 16.68
C PHE A 543 -7.42 -13.64 15.27
N ALA A 544 -6.17 -13.18 15.14
CA ALA A 544 -5.50 -13.03 13.85
C ALA A 544 -5.43 -14.33 13.03
N ARG A 545 -5.10 -15.46 13.68
CA ARG A 545 -5.08 -16.78 13.02
C ARG A 545 -6.46 -17.20 12.51
N SER A 546 -7.50 -16.89 13.28
CA SER A 546 -8.87 -17.26 12.93
C SER A 546 -9.43 -16.35 11.85
N ALA A 547 -9.10 -15.06 11.88
CA ALA A 547 -9.45 -14.08 10.85
C ALA A 547 -8.86 -14.47 9.48
N ALA A 548 -7.60 -14.94 9.46
CA ALA A 548 -6.95 -15.40 8.24
C ALA A 548 -7.62 -16.63 7.59
N THR A 549 -8.44 -17.37 8.33
CA THR A 549 -9.14 -18.57 7.86
C THR A 549 -10.66 -18.39 7.80
N GLY A 550 -11.17 -17.19 8.07
CA GLY A 550 -12.62 -16.90 8.13
C GLY A 550 -13.35 -17.55 9.31
N ALA A 551 -12.62 -18.10 10.29
CA ALA A 551 -13.15 -18.89 11.41
C ALA A 551 -13.31 -18.10 12.72
N ILE A 552 -13.65 -16.79 12.64
CA ILE A 552 -13.72 -15.92 13.82
C ILE A 552 -15.03 -16.02 14.60
N ASP A 553 -16.09 -16.58 14.01
CA ASP A 553 -17.44 -16.59 14.58
C ASP A 553 -17.49 -17.13 16.02
N SER A 554 -16.74 -18.19 16.31
CA SER A 554 -16.65 -18.77 17.66
C SER A 554 -16.11 -17.81 18.74
N MET A 555 -15.43 -16.73 18.34
CA MET A 555 -14.78 -15.72 19.20
C MET A 555 -15.62 -14.45 19.38
N LEU A 556 -16.70 -14.30 18.61
CA LEU A 556 -17.55 -13.11 18.63
C LEU A 556 -18.59 -13.23 19.73
N HIS A 557 -18.78 -12.15 20.50
CA HIS A 557 -19.83 -12.10 21.51
C HIS A 557 -21.14 -11.66 20.85
N ARG A 558 -22.17 -12.50 20.95
CA ARG A 558 -23.50 -12.24 20.38
C ARG A 558 -24.48 -11.94 21.51
N ILE A 559 -25.29 -10.91 21.33
CA ILE A 559 -26.33 -10.51 22.29
C ILE A 559 -27.67 -10.29 21.59
N PRO A 560 -28.80 -10.66 22.21
CA PRO A 560 -30.11 -10.32 21.69
C PRO A 560 -30.37 -8.81 21.83
N ILE A 561 -31.15 -8.26 20.91
CA ILE A 561 -31.58 -6.86 20.93
C ILE A 561 -33.11 -6.76 20.86
N ARG A 562 -33.65 -5.63 21.32
CA ARG A 562 -35.08 -5.32 21.28
C ARG A 562 -35.31 -3.89 20.79
N THR A 563 -36.50 -3.63 20.24
CA THR A 563 -36.96 -2.27 19.95
C THR A 563 -36.82 -1.39 21.18
N GLY A 564 -36.17 -0.24 21.00
CA GLY A 564 -35.87 0.72 22.05
C GLY A 564 -34.53 0.50 22.75
N ASP A 565 -33.77 -0.56 22.46
CA ASP A 565 -32.40 -0.67 22.95
C ASP A 565 -31.50 0.41 22.32
N ALA A 566 -30.47 0.83 23.06
CA ALA A 566 -29.43 1.74 22.59
C ALA A 566 -28.05 1.10 22.80
N VAL A 567 -27.24 1.02 21.74
CA VAL A 567 -25.94 0.36 21.75
C VAL A 567 -24.86 1.38 21.40
N TYR A 568 -24.09 1.79 22.41
CA TYR A 568 -22.96 2.69 22.21
C TYR A 568 -21.73 1.90 21.76
N LEU A 569 -21.08 2.35 20.68
CA LEU A 569 -20.03 1.63 19.97
C LEU A 569 -18.82 2.55 19.80
N PRO A 570 -17.94 2.63 20.82
CA PRO A 570 -16.71 3.40 20.70
C PRO A 570 -15.80 2.79 19.62
N ALA A 571 -14.99 3.64 18.99
CA ALA A 571 -13.93 3.21 18.08
C ALA A 571 -13.10 2.06 18.69
N GLY A 572 -12.74 1.08 17.87
CA GLY A 572 -12.05 -0.14 18.27
C GLY A 572 -12.96 -1.30 18.70
N THR A 573 -14.27 -1.09 18.81
CA THR A 573 -15.21 -2.17 19.13
C THR A 573 -15.44 -3.11 17.94
N VAL A 574 -15.26 -4.41 18.11
CA VAL A 574 -15.66 -5.41 17.09
C VAL A 574 -17.18 -5.59 17.14
N HIS A 575 -17.86 -5.38 16.02
CA HIS A 575 -19.31 -5.46 15.98
C HIS A 575 -19.85 -5.90 14.61
N ALA A 576 -21.13 -6.28 14.58
CA ALA A 576 -21.93 -6.49 13.37
C ALA A 576 -23.42 -6.45 13.71
N LEU A 577 -24.23 -5.78 12.88
CA LEU A 577 -25.68 -5.82 12.96
C LEU A 577 -26.21 -7.14 12.34
N GLY A 578 -27.01 -7.88 13.09
CA GLY A 578 -27.66 -9.10 12.61
C GLY A 578 -28.96 -8.82 11.86
N PRO A 579 -29.57 -9.83 11.22
CA PRO A 579 -30.80 -9.70 10.46
C PRO A 579 -32.02 -9.41 11.36
N GLY A 580 -33.08 -8.88 10.76
CA GLY A 580 -34.35 -8.62 11.43
C GLY A 580 -34.35 -7.35 12.28
N ALA A 581 -33.43 -6.42 12.01
CA ALA A 581 -33.29 -5.18 12.77
C ALA A 581 -33.30 -3.95 11.86
N ILE A 582 -34.01 -2.91 12.30
CA ILE A 582 -33.93 -1.56 11.75
C ILE A 582 -33.36 -0.65 12.84
N ILE A 583 -32.29 0.09 12.52
CA ILE A 583 -31.63 0.97 13.49
C ILE A 583 -31.53 2.39 12.98
N ALA A 584 -31.53 3.36 13.89
CA ALA A 584 -30.96 4.68 13.65
C ALA A 584 -29.49 4.66 14.12
N GLU A 585 -28.56 5.00 13.24
CA GLU A 585 -27.13 5.06 13.52
C GLU A 585 -26.69 6.53 13.54
N ILE A 586 -26.15 6.96 14.68
CA ILE A 586 -25.51 8.28 14.86
C ILE A 586 -24.02 8.01 14.94
N GLN A 587 -23.25 8.58 14.03
CA GLN A 587 -21.82 8.37 13.98
C GLN A 587 -21.09 9.67 13.64
N GLN A 588 -19.77 9.69 13.87
CA GLN A 588 -18.88 10.67 13.24
C GLN A 588 -19.04 10.62 11.70
N ASN A 589 -18.76 11.73 11.02
CA ASN A 589 -18.85 11.83 9.56
C ASN A 589 -17.68 11.09 8.88
N SER A 590 -17.71 9.76 8.94
CA SER A 590 -16.69 8.84 8.43
C SER A 590 -17.34 7.62 7.78
N ASP A 591 -16.73 7.12 6.71
CA ASP A 591 -17.12 5.86 6.06
C ASP A 591 -16.05 4.77 6.23
N THR A 592 -15.08 5.01 7.13
CA THR A 592 -13.92 4.13 7.31
C THR A 592 -14.27 2.87 8.08
N THR A 593 -14.21 1.73 7.38
CA THR A 593 -14.62 0.41 7.91
C THR A 593 -13.55 -0.65 7.69
N TYR A 594 -13.01 -1.23 8.77
CA TYR A 594 -12.10 -2.36 8.68
C TYR A 594 -12.81 -3.70 8.88
N ARG A 595 -13.16 -4.30 7.74
CA ARG A 595 -13.84 -5.59 7.66
C ARG A 595 -12.95 -6.76 8.09
N LEU A 596 -13.39 -7.52 9.07
CA LEU A 596 -12.75 -8.74 9.58
C LEU A 596 -13.26 -10.01 8.89
N TYR A 597 -14.57 -10.10 8.66
CA TYR A 597 -15.20 -11.26 8.05
C TYR A 597 -16.52 -10.87 7.38
N ASP A 598 -16.84 -11.55 6.26
CA ASP A 598 -18.00 -11.22 5.45
C ASP A 598 -18.90 -12.40 5.09
N TRP A 599 -18.88 -13.44 5.92
CA TRP A 599 -19.73 -14.63 5.74
C TRP A 599 -19.48 -15.40 4.44
N GLY A 600 -18.32 -15.19 3.80
CA GLY A 600 -17.98 -15.81 2.53
C GLY A 600 -18.82 -15.33 1.34
N ARG A 601 -19.49 -14.17 1.48
CA ARG A 601 -20.34 -13.61 0.41
C ARG A 601 -19.51 -13.14 -0.78
N THR A 602 -20.15 -13.18 -1.94
CA THR A 602 -19.63 -12.63 -3.20
C THR A 602 -20.60 -11.57 -3.72
N GLU A 603 -20.04 -10.51 -4.29
CA GLU A 603 -20.77 -9.48 -5.01
C GLU A 603 -21.33 -10.03 -6.34
N ALA A 604 -22.12 -9.21 -7.04
CA ALA A 604 -22.75 -9.60 -8.31
C ALA A 604 -21.74 -9.96 -9.41
N ASP A 605 -20.49 -9.50 -9.30
CA ASP A 605 -19.37 -9.83 -10.20
C ASP A 605 -18.65 -11.15 -9.82
N GLY A 606 -19.10 -11.82 -8.75
CA GLY A 606 -18.52 -13.06 -8.24
C GLY A 606 -17.30 -12.87 -7.32
N GLN A 607 -16.89 -11.63 -7.02
CA GLN A 607 -15.74 -11.35 -6.16
C GLN A 607 -16.16 -11.21 -4.69
N SER A 608 -15.31 -11.64 -3.76
CA SER A 608 -15.51 -11.33 -2.34
C SER A 608 -15.08 -9.90 -2.02
N ARG A 609 -15.79 -9.26 -1.09
CA ARG A 609 -15.39 -7.95 -0.59
C ARG A 609 -14.04 -8.00 0.13
N PRO A 610 -13.21 -6.95 0.02
CA PRO A 610 -11.91 -6.91 0.68
C PRO A 610 -12.05 -6.96 2.20
N LEU A 611 -11.17 -7.75 2.81
CA LEU A 611 -10.96 -7.82 4.26
C LEU A 611 -9.74 -6.97 4.63
N HIS A 612 -9.82 -6.30 5.77
CA HIS A 612 -8.81 -5.37 6.29
C HIS A 612 -8.23 -5.90 7.61
N VAL A 613 -7.93 -7.20 7.66
CA VAL A 613 -7.58 -7.91 8.91
C VAL A 613 -6.41 -7.25 9.64
N ARG A 614 -5.41 -6.74 8.92
CA ARG A 614 -4.26 -6.08 9.55
C ARG A 614 -4.68 -4.79 10.26
N GLN A 615 -5.32 -3.88 9.53
CA GLN A 615 -5.79 -2.61 10.09
C GLN A 615 -6.78 -2.85 11.23
N ALA A 616 -7.70 -3.80 11.06
CA ALA A 616 -8.62 -4.20 12.10
C ALA A 616 -7.90 -4.63 13.39
N LEU A 617 -6.88 -5.49 13.29
CA LEU A 617 -6.10 -5.92 14.46
C LEU A 617 -5.32 -4.78 15.14
N ASP A 618 -4.98 -3.73 14.39
CA ASP A 618 -4.27 -2.56 14.92
C ASP A 618 -5.20 -1.67 15.75
N VAL A 619 -6.50 -1.60 15.39
CA VAL A 619 -7.47 -0.70 16.03
C VAL A 619 -8.39 -1.37 17.05
N ILE A 620 -8.47 -2.70 17.08
CA ILE A 620 -9.31 -3.41 18.05
C ILE A 620 -8.94 -3.02 19.49
N ASP A 621 -9.93 -2.55 20.25
CA ASP A 621 -9.83 -2.46 21.69
C ASP A 621 -10.06 -3.84 22.31
N TRP A 622 -8.96 -4.50 22.66
CA TRP A 622 -8.95 -5.84 23.26
C TRP A 622 -9.58 -5.90 24.65
N ARG A 623 -9.92 -4.75 25.24
CA ARG A 623 -10.62 -4.68 26.52
C ARG A 623 -12.14 -4.80 26.37
N MET A 624 -12.70 -4.59 25.16
CA MET A 624 -14.13 -4.74 24.85
C MET A 624 -14.57 -6.22 24.83
N VAL A 625 -14.58 -6.83 26.01
CA VAL A 625 -14.86 -8.24 26.25
C VAL A 625 -16.25 -8.43 26.84
N GLU A 626 -17.10 -9.16 26.11
CA GLU A 626 -18.48 -9.47 26.46
C GLU A 626 -19.27 -8.26 26.98
N PRO A 627 -19.27 -7.12 26.26
CA PRO A 627 -20.06 -5.96 26.63
C PRO A 627 -21.56 -6.28 26.51
N ALA A 628 -22.36 -5.62 27.34
CA ALA A 628 -23.80 -5.74 27.35
C ALA A 628 -24.46 -4.37 27.15
N VAL A 629 -25.73 -4.37 26.74
CA VAL A 629 -26.55 -3.16 26.72
C VAL A 629 -26.99 -2.86 28.16
N ALA A 630 -26.63 -1.68 28.68
CA ALA A 630 -27.08 -1.22 29.99
C ALA A 630 -28.20 -0.17 29.85
N ALA A 631 -28.99 -0.01 30.91
CA ALA A 631 -29.99 1.04 30.96
C ALA A 631 -29.31 2.42 31.02
N PRO A 632 -29.66 3.36 30.13
CA PRO A 632 -29.08 4.68 30.13
C PRO A 632 -29.46 5.46 31.40
N PRO A 633 -28.58 6.34 31.90
CA PRO A 633 -28.90 7.18 33.05
C PRO A 633 -30.03 8.16 32.72
N ILE A 634 -30.99 8.26 33.63
CA ILE A 634 -32.08 9.25 33.55
C ILE A 634 -31.57 10.61 34.00
N LEU A 635 -31.79 11.62 33.17
CA LEU A 635 -31.44 13.02 33.43
C LEU A 635 -32.67 13.83 33.84
N ALA A 636 -32.43 15.02 34.42
CA ALA A 636 -33.48 15.98 34.68
C ALA A 636 -34.15 16.44 33.36
N ALA A 637 -35.48 16.53 33.38
CA ALA A 637 -36.30 16.92 32.24
C ALA A 637 -37.50 17.79 32.70
N PRO A 638 -38.07 18.61 31.80
CA PRO A 638 -39.32 19.33 32.06
C PRO A 638 -40.50 18.38 32.33
N ALA A 639 -41.58 18.91 32.91
CA ALA A 639 -42.80 18.13 33.16
C ALA A 639 -43.34 17.52 31.86
N GLY A 640 -43.75 16.25 31.93
CA GLY A 640 -44.24 15.50 30.76
C GLY A 640 -43.16 14.82 29.92
N TRP A 641 -41.87 15.03 30.24
CA TRP A 641 -40.75 14.40 29.56
C TRP A 641 -39.95 13.47 30.48
N VAL A 642 -39.48 12.35 29.92
CA VAL A 642 -38.42 11.52 30.49
C VAL A 642 -37.19 11.65 29.59
N ARG A 643 -36.03 11.98 30.16
CA ARG A 643 -34.76 12.16 29.44
C ARG A 643 -33.74 11.11 29.84
N GLU A 644 -33.17 10.42 28.87
CA GLU A 644 -32.14 9.39 29.07
C GLU A 644 -30.90 9.73 28.22
N ALA A 645 -29.69 9.65 28.80
CA ALA A 645 -28.45 9.89 28.05
C ALA A 645 -27.94 8.59 27.41
N LEU A 646 -27.86 8.52 26.08
CA LEU A 646 -27.56 7.29 25.35
C LEU A 646 -26.08 7.12 25.00
N ALA A 647 -25.36 8.21 24.70
CA ALA A 647 -23.95 8.20 24.28
C ALA A 647 -22.99 8.33 25.48
N ASP A 648 -23.00 7.33 26.36
CA ASP A 648 -22.24 7.33 27.62
C ASP A 648 -21.57 5.96 27.86
N LEU A 649 -20.34 5.95 28.36
CA LEU A 649 -19.63 4.72 28.71
C LEU A 649 -20.36 3.90 29.78
N ARG A 650 -21.18 4.54 30.63
CA ARG A 650 -22.05 3.86 31.62
C ARG A 650 -23.21 3.12 30.95
N ALA A 651 -23.52 3.41 29.70
CA ALA A 651 -24.46 2.64 28.90
C ALA A 651 -23.84 1.31 28.39
N ILE A 652 -22.54 1.10 28.57
CA ILE A 652 -21.87 -0.18 28.36
C ILE A 652 -21.91 -1.00 29.66
N GLY A 653 -22.66 -2.10 29.65
CA GLY A 653 -22.71 -3.08 30.74
C GLY A 653 -21.70 -4.22 30.55
N GLY A 654 -21.61 -5.12 31.53
CA GLY A 654 -20.82 -6.36 31.45
C GLY A 654 -19.79 -6.53 32.57
N PRO A 655 -19.22 -7.75 32.74
CA PRO A 655 -18.32 -8.08 33.85
C PRO A 655 -16.99 -7.31 33.84
N ALA A 656 -16.57 -6.79 32.69
CA ALA A 656 -15.38 -5.93 32.55
C ALA A 656 -15.70 -4.42 32.53
N ALA A 657 -16.98 -4.02 32.38
CA ALA A 657 -17.38 -2.64 32.11
C ALA A 657 -17.12 -1.69 33.29
N GLY A 658 -17.15 -2.19 34.53
CA GLY A 658 -16.84 -1.40 35.72
C GLY A 658 -15.37 -0.94 35.81
N ASN A 659 -14.47 -1.47 34.98
CA ASN A 659 -13.02 -1.23 35.03
C ASN A 659 -12.39 -0.76 33.72
N LEU A 660 -13.18 -0.50 32.66
CA LEU A 660 -12.60 -0.12 31.36
C LEU A 660 -11.94 1.26 31.37
N TYR A 661 -12.38 2.17 32.25
CA TYR A 661 -11.92 3.57 32.33
C TYR A 661 -11.90 4.16 33.75
N THR A 662 -11.89 3.35 34.81
CA THR A 662 -11.95 3.85 36.21
C THR A 662 -10.61 4.20 36.85
N ASP A 663 -9.48 3.94 36.17
CA ASP A 663 -8.14 4.36 36.61
C ASP A 663 -7.65 5.57 35.80
N GLY A 664 -8.22 6.75 36.05
CA GLY A 664 -7.60 8.04 35.72
C GLY A 664 -8.29 8.91 34.65
N ASP A 665 -9.26 8.41 33.89
CA ASP A 665 -10.01 9.20 32.90
C ASP A 665 -11.33 9.71 33.51
N SER A 666 -11.47 11.03 33.64
CA SER A 666 -12.64 11.67 34.29
C SER A 666 -13.89 11.76 33.41
N GLU A 667 -13.83 11.33 32.16
CA GLU A 667 -14.87 11.59 31.16
C GLU A 667 -15.60 10.29 30.80
N THR A 668 -16.87 10.20 31.22
CA THR A 668 -17.77 9.07 30.91
C THR A 668 -18.65 9.33 29.69
N ALA A 669 -18.66 10.57 29.18
CA ALA A 669 -19.45 10.97 28.01
C ALA A 669 -18.69 10.71 26.71
N CYS A 670 -19.42 10.48 25.61
CA CYS A 670 -18.84 10.48 24.27
C CYS A 670 -18.22 11.85 23.96
N PRO A 671 -16.97 11.94 23.49
CA PRO A 671 -16.31 13.21 23.19
C PRO A 671 -16.77 13.83 21.87
N TYR A 672 -17.53 13.09 21.04
CA TYR A 672 -17.87 13.48 19.67
C TYR A 672 -19.28 14.02 19.51
N PHE A 673 -20.21 13.51 20.30
CA PHE A 673 -21.62 13.89 20.24
C PHE A 673 -22.33 13.51 21.54
N GLN A 674 -23.34 14.28 21.91
CA GLN A 674 -24.29 13.88 22.95
C GLN A 674 -25.59 13.44 22.30
N VAL A 675 -26.17 12.32 22.75
CA VAL A 675 -27.50 11.88 22.32
C VAL A 675 -28.38 11.64 23.54
N ASP A 676 -29.48 12.38 23.63
CA ASP A 676 -30.52 12.18 24.62
C ASP A 676 -31.77 11.60 23.98
N ARG A 677 -32.34 10.57 24.60
CA ARG A 677 -33.69 10.08 24.29
C ARG A 677 -34.71 10.76 25.18
N LEU A 678 -35.74 11.30 24.55
CA LEU A 678 -36.81 12.06 25.18
C LEU A 678 -38.14 11.35 24.92
N THR A 679 -38.74 10.78 25.97
CA THR A 679 -40.09 10.21 25.89
C THR A 679 -41.08 11.25 26.41
N GLY A 680 -41.92 11.76 25.50
CA GLY A 680 -42.88 12.84 25.76
C GLY A 680 -44.31 12.34 25.83
N GLN A 681 -45.08 12.85 26.79
CA GLN A 681 -46.54 12.71 26.81
C GLN A 681 -47.17 13.70 25.84
N ALA A 682 -48.34 13.36 25.27
CA ALA A 682 -49.07 14.28 24.40
C ALA A 682 -49.35 15.62 25.12
N GLY A 683 -49.03 16.73 24.46
CA GLY A 683 -49.10 18.09 24.99
C GLY A 683 -47.89 18.54 25.82
N ALA A 684 -46.87 17.68 26.00
CA ALA A 684 -45.63 18.10 26.67
C ALA A 684 -44.84 19.07 25.80
N VAL A 685 -44.26 20.11 26.42
CA VAL A 685 -43.51 21.16 25.72
C VAL A 685 -42.07 21.17 26.24
N TRP A 686 -41.12 21.15 25.31
CA TRP A 686 -39.70 21.31 25.57
C TRP A 686 -39.24 22.68 25.07
N GLN A 687 -38.70 23.51 25.95
CA GLN A 687 -38.11 24.79 25.56
C GLN A 687 -36.59 24.64 25.40
N GLY A 688 -36.06 25.11 24.28
CA GLY A 688 -34.64 25.06 23.95
C GLY A 688 -34.15 26.35 23.31
N SER A 689 -32.83 26.46 23.18
CA SER A 689 -32.20 27.53 22.41
C SER A 689 -30.92 27.01 21.79
N CYS A 690 -30.66 27.37 20.54
CA CYS A 690 -29.31 27.33 19.96
C CYS A 690 -28.66 28.68 20.25
N ASP A 691 -27.65 28.70 21.11
CA ASP A 691 -27.01 29.92 21.63
C ASP A 691 -25.73 30.33 20.87
N GLY A 692 -25.47 29.68 19.73
CA GLY A 692 -24.25 29.85 18.94
C GLY A 692 -23.11 28.91 19.34
N SER A 693 -23.24 28.11 20.40
CA SER A 693 -22.18 27.16 20.81
C SER A 693 -22.10 25.93 19.91
N SER A 694 -23.20 25.20 19.73
CA SER A 694 -23.31 24.04 18.83
C SER A 694 -24.66 24.05 18.12
N PHE A 695 -24.76 23.28 17.03
CA PHE A 695 -26.03 22.94 16.41
C PHE A 695 -26.79 21.91 17.25
N ASN A 696 -28.06 21.70 16.94
CA ASN A 696 -28.85 20.60 17.51
C ASN A 696 -29.49 19.80 16.37
N ILE A 697 -29.60 18.48 16.51
CA ILE A 697 -30.45 17.66 15.63
C ILE A 697 -31.59 17.08 16.46
N TRP A 698 -32.82 17.24 15.97
CA TRP A 698 -34.00 16.58 16.52
C TRP A 698 -34.46 15.48 15.58
N GLY A 699 -34.45 14.25 16.07
CA GLY A 699 -35.03 13.09 15.40
C GLY A 699 -36.31 12.65 16.09
N CYS A 700 -37.39 12.42 15.36
CA CYS A 700 -38.56 11.73 15.90
C CYS A 700 -38.49 10.26 15.49
N ILE A 701 -38.45 9.34 16.45
CA ILE A 701 -38.33 7.89 16.18
C ILE A 701 -39.63 7.14 16.40
N SER A 702 -40.59 7.72 17.14
CA SER A 702 -41.96 7.23 17.21
C SER A 702 -42.93 8.33 17.62
N GLY A 703 -44.18 8.24 17.15
CA GLY A 703 -45.21 9.26 17.38
C GLY A 703 -44.99 10.49 16.52
N SER A 704 -45.39 11.65 17.04
CA SER A 704 -45.29 12.93 16.31
C SER A 704 -45.07 14.11 17.25
N ALA A 705 -44.25 15.05 16.80
CA ALA A 705 -44.01 16.32 17.46
C ALA A 705 -43.99 17.47 16.44
N SER A 706 -44.02 18.70 16.93
CA SER A 706 -43.81 19.89 16.11
C SER A 706 -42.76 20.79 16.76
N LEU A 707 -41.90 21.39 15.94
CA LEU A 707 -40.91 22.36 16.36
C LEU A 707 -41.37 23.75 15.95
N HIS A 708 -41.40 24.69 16.89
CA HIS A 708 -41.83 26.07 16.71
C HIS A 708 -40.65 27.01 16.94
N CYS A 709 -40.33 27.83 15.95
CA CYS A 709 -39.32 28.90 16.05
C CYS A 709 -39.67 30.03 15.09
N ASP A 710 -39.42 31.28 15.50
CA ASP A 710 -39.66 32.50 14.69
C ASP A 710 -41.08 32.60 14.07
N GLY A 711 -42.08 32.02 14.73
CA GLY A 711 -43.48 32.02 14.26
C GLY A 711 -43.78 30.99 13.17
N GLU A 712 -42.82 30.15 12.80
CA GLU A 712 -42.98 29.02 11.91
C GLU A 712 -43.06 27.70 12.68
N THR A 713 -43.73 26.72 12.09
CA THR A 713 -43.92 25.38 12.66
C THR A 713 -43.37 24.33 11.68
N PHE A 714 -42.52 23.45 12.18
CA PHE A 714 -41.90 22.35 11.45
C PHE A 714 -42.38 21.02 12.02
N GLU A 715 -42.95 20.16 11.19
CA GLU A 715 -43.44 18.86 11.63
C GLU A 715 -42.28 17.86 11.82
N LEU A 716 -42.29 17.14 12.94
CA LEU A 716 -41.43 15.99 13.22
C LEU A 716 -42.30 14.73 13.26
N ARG A 717 -42.41 14.07 12.11
CA ARG A 717 -43.12 12.80 11.93
C ARG A 717 -42.25 11.62 12.35
N GLU A 718 -42.85 10.46 12.54
CA GLU A 718 -42.13 9.22 12.85
C GLU A 718 -41.02 8.94 11.81
N VAL A 719 -39.81 8.69 12.31
CA VAL A 719 -38.55 8.52 11.57
C VAL A 719 -38.24 9.71 10.64
N SER A 720 -38.21 10.91 11.22
CA SER A 720 -37.79 12.15 10.54
C SER A 720 -36.82 12.98 11.38
N TRP A 721 -36.07 13.86 10.72
CA TRP A 721 -34.95 14.59 11.32
C TRP A 721 -34.97 16.07 10.92
N LEU A 722 -34.64 16.94 11.88
CA LEU A 722 -34.42 18.37 11.68
C LEU A 722 -33.06 18.78 12.26
N LEU A 723 -32.25 19.46 11.46
CA LEU A 723 -31.00 20.09 11.88
C LEU A 723 -31.27 21.57 12.18
N LEU A 724 -31.01 21.98 13.42
CA LEU A 724 -31.17 23.35 13.90
C LEU A 724 -29.78 24.00 13.91
N PRO A 725 -29.55 25.05 13.11
CA PRO A 725 -28.29 25.79 13.11
C PRO A 725 -27.93 26.34 14.49
N ALA A 726 -26.64 26.45 14.79
CA ALA A 726 -26.17 27.01 16.06
C ALA A 726 -26.68 28.43 16.32
N ALA A 727 -26.85 29.23 15.25
CA ALA A 727 -27.37 30.60 15.34
C ALA A 727 -28.90 30.72 15.36
N LEU A 728 -29.65 29.61 15.42
CA LEU A 728 -31.12 29.63 15.31
C LEU A 728 -31.82 30.43 16.43
N GLY A 729 -31.27 30.43 17.65
CA GLY A 729 -31.94 31.04 18.80
C GLY A 729 -32.98 30.12 19.45
N ALA A 730 -34.02 30.72 20.03
CA ALA A 730 -35.01 30.02 20.85
C ALA A 730 -35.99 29.19 20.02
N TYR A 731 -36.33 28.00 20.51
CA TYR A 731 -37.32 27.11 19.89
C TYR A 731 -38.11 26.34 20.94
N GLU A 732 -39.28 25.87 20.56
CA GLU A 732 -40.11 24.96 21.37
C GLU A 732 -40.39 23.67 20.60
N VAL A 733 -40.34 22.54 21.27
CA VAL A 733 -40.77 21.24 20.72
C VAL A 733 -42.01 20.79 21.46
N HIS A 734 -43.11 20.63 20.74
CA HIS A 734 -44.42 20.25 21.27
C HIS A 734 -44.70 18.81 20.88
N ALA A 735 -44.94 17.94 21.86
CA ALA A 735 -45.35 16.56 21.62
C ALA A 735 -46.83 16.53 21.19
N GLU A 736 -47.09 16.30 19.91
CA GLU A 736 -48.46 16.26 19.36
C GLU A 736 -49.19 14.98 19.79
N THR A 737 -48.43 13.88 19.87
CA THR A 737 -48.87 12.59 20.40
C THR A 737 -47.87 12.11 21.46
N GLN A 738 -48.13 10.95 22.06
CA GLN A 738 -47.06 10.29 22.81
C GLN A 738 -45.93 9.95 21.84
N CYS A 739 -44.75 10.51 22.07
CA CYS A 739 -43.65 10.41 21.13
C CYS A 739 -42.33 10.06 21.82
N VAL A 740 -41.40 9.54 21.03
CA VAL A 740 -40.01 9.36 21.43
C VAL A 740 -39.14 10.13 20.45
N LEU A 741 -38.37 11.08 20.99
CA LEU A 741 -37.48 11.95 20.24
C LEU A 741 -36.02 11.68 20.62
N LEU A 742 -35.12 11.92 19.69
CA LEU A 742 -33.68 11.99 19.91
C LEU A 742 -33.24 13.45 19.77
N LYS A 743 -32.55 13.95 20.78
CA LYS A 743 -31.86 15.24 20.71
C LYS A 743 -30.36 14.98 20.66
N ILE A 744 -29.73 15.42 19.57
CA ILE A 744 -28.30 15.25 19.31
C ILE A 744 -27.62 16.62 19.34
N ILE A 745 -26.47 16.74 20.01
CA ILE A 745 -25.71 17.99 20.20
C ILE A 745 -24.25 17.77 19.82
#